data_AF-A0A7W0V0P6-F1
#
_entry.id   AF-A0A7W0V0P6-F1
#
_cell.length_a   1.000
_cell.length_b   1.000
_cell.length_c   1.000
_cell.angle_alpha   90.00
_cell.angle_beta   90.00
_cell.angle_gamma   90.00
#
_symmetry.space_group_name_H-M   'P 1'
#
loop_
_entity.id
_entity.type
_entity.pdbx_description
1 polymer ?
#
loop_
_entity_poly.entity_id
_entity_poly.type
_entity_poly.pdbx_seq_one_letter_code
_entity_poly.pdbx_strand_id
1 'polypeptide(L)'
;SLLLLFEPTILAHSRSHKEAARTVVNVNRAAQGDQDTYLLELGKPIKREIVAGGIHFYRLDLSSNQFVRVAVAQHGIDVTVRLFNPDGEHISEANNGNGIQGLKLLAAVSDAAGNYRLEVRSPEKMESTGSYELKIEERRPATPQDRSYIAAQRYFAVGQQLLAEGTVLSKHKALESFARALPLWESLGDRRAQAVTLSNIAKIYDSSGDKQNALGYHNQVLLILRGVGDRRSEAATLNNIGLIYDSIGEKQKALDYYNQALPILRSVGERLMEAYTLSNIGLVYDSMGEKQKALDYYNQALPILQSVGDRQAESVTLNNIGMVYKSLNALQKALDYFGKALPIMRAVNARGLEATTLNNIGYVYDALGERNKALLYYNQALPVLQVVGDRRVEATTLNNIGVVYASLGEKQKALGYFNQALQLRRTIVDRAGEATTLSDLRCVYDSLGEQQKALDYYSQALSLSRAVEDPSVEALTLRRLAQAYGNRGDLVTARKHIEAALAIVESLRTNVFSQELRASYFASAQQYFETYIDLLMRLHQLDPAKGYDATALQAGERARARSLLEMLTESRADVHQGMDSALLGRRRSLQQTLAARAERQTRLMGGEQTEVQIAELKKEIEELLTQHQEVEAQIKARSPRYAALTQPKPLSLKEIQQHVLDSETLLLEYALGDTRSYLWAVTPTSIKSFELPRRAEIEKAARHVYELLTARNRRVKFETVEEKQARVAQADGLYWKEAGVLSEMLLKPVSAELGKKRLLVVSDGALNYVPFSALPKPVDGSEQSNERKRKWSPSAHQWPLMLDHEVVNLPSVSTLAVLRRELIGRKPAAKILAVIADPVFDKTDERVKALKPVRKVDFRNSRSGEASEATGLGYTGGVRSARVQSIADEAGPIQRLPFTRREAEGILSLVPESERMKALDFDANRTTVTGAELGQY
;
A
#
# COMPACT_ATOMS: atom_id res chain seq x y z
N SER A 1 -9.96 -7.07 5.42
CA SER A 1 -8.96 -6.10 5.88
C SER A 1 -9.67 -4.88 6.41
N LEU A 2 -9.54 -4.57 7.71
CA LEU A 2 -10.11 -3.34 8.30
C LEU A 2 -9.05 -2.26 8.27
N LEU A 3 -9.02 -1.51 7.17
CA LEU A 3 -8.26 -0.27 7.01
C LEU A 3 -9.07 0.89 7.62
N LEU A 4 -8.38 1.84 8.25
CA LEU A 4 -9.01 2.96 8.97
C LEU A 4 -8.89 4.24 8.13
N LEU A 5 -10.05 4.85 7.85
CA LEU A 5 -10.17 6.11 7.10
C LEU A 5 -9.94 7.32 8.00
N PHE A 6 -9.39 8.40 7.43
CA PHE A 6 -9.35 9.70 8.08
C PHE A 6 -10.49 10.58 7.59
N GLU A 7 -11.49 10.80 8.44
CA GLU A 7 -12.48 11.86 8.24
C GLU A 7 -11.95 13.16 8.86
N PRO A 8 -11.91 14.27 8.09
CA PRO A 8 -11.54 15.57 8.64
C PRO A 8 -12.69 16.11 9.51
N THR A 9 -12.62 15.85 10.81
CA THR A 9 -13.46 16.56 11.78
C THR A 9 -12.78 17.89 12.13
N ILE A 10 -13.20 18.99 11.49
CA ILE A 10 -12.91 20.33 12.00
C ILE A 10 -13.72 20.51 13.29
N LEU A 11 -13.08 20.24 14.43
CA LEU A 11 -13.45 20.58 15.81
C LEU A 11 -14.90 20.36 16.28
N ALA A 12 -15.08 19.27 17.02
CA ALA A 12 -15.79 19.28 18.31
C ALA A 12 -15.11 18.28 19.27
N HIS A 13 -13.84 18.51 19.62
CA HIS A 13 -13.20 17.83 20.74
C HIS A 13 -13.59 18.53 22.05
N SER A 14 -14.72 18.13 22.64
CA SER A 14 -14.81 17.81 24.07
C SER A 14 -16.24 17.39 24.41
N ARG A 15 -16.51 16.09 24.57
CA ARG A 15 -17.62 15.58 25.39
C ARG A 15 -17.41 14.09 25.66
N SER A 16 -16.63 13.79 26.70
CA SER A 16 -16.95 12.68 27.59
C SER A 16 -16.80 13.18 29.03
N HIS A 17 -17.69 12.71 29.90
CA HIS A 17 -17.89 13.09 31.30
C HIS A 17 -18.56 14.46 31.55
N LYS A 18 -19.89 14.43 31.71
CA LYS A 18 -20.60 14.87 32.94
C LYS A 18 -22.12 14.80 32.74
N GLU A 19 -22.69 13.61 32.92
CA GLU A 19 -24.01 13.44 33.53
C GLU A 19 -23.75 13.01 34.98
N ALA A 20 -23.88 13.96 35.91
CA ALA A 20 -24.05 13.81 37.36
C ALA A 20 -23.53 15.10 38.03
N ALA A 21 -24.39 16.14 38.06
CA ALA A 21 -24.39 17.30 38.97
C ALA A 21 -25.15 18.46 38.31
N ARG A 22 -26.46 18.28 38.10
CA ARG A 22 -27.37 19.38 37.74
C ARG A 22 -28.55 19.38 38.70
N THR A 23 -28.24 19.53 39.98
CA THR A 23 -29.21 19.93 41.00
C THR A 23 -28.43 20.63 42.10
N VAL A 24 -28.90 21.81 42.52
CA VAL A 24 -28.42 22.60 43.67
C VAL A 24 -27.15 23.45 43.49
N VAL A 25 -27.12 24.42 42.56
CA VAL A 25 -26.33 25.68 42.73
C VAL A 25 -27.04 26.94 42.19
N ASN A 26 -28.26 26.85 41.66
CA ASN A 26 -29.01 28.01 41.16
C ASN A 26 -30.01 28.54 42.20
N VAL A 27 -29.52 29.21 43.25
CA VAL A 27 -30.33 30.20 44.00
C VAL A 27 -29.51 31.40 44.51
N ASN A 28 -28.18 31.32 44.75
CA ASN A 28 -27.47 32.36 45.51
C ASN A 28 -26.35 33.15 44.80
N ARG A 29 -26.43 33.38 43.48
CA ARG A 29 -25.52 34.33 42.78
C ARG A 29 -26.21 35.40 41.93
N ALA A 30 -27.52 35.55 42.05
CA ALA A 30 -28.29 36.60 41.37
C ALA A 30 -28.22 37.98 42.07
N ALA A 31 -27.46 38.13 43.15
CA ALA A 31 -27.50 39.33 44.01
C ALA A 31 -26.21 40.17 44.05
N GLN A 32 -25.26 40.01 43.11
CA GLN A 32 -24.00 40.78 43.12
C GLN A 32 -23.56 41.38 41.76
N GLY A 33 -24.42 41.43 40.75
CA GLY A 33 -24.04 41.82 39.38
C GLY A 33 -24.49 43.20 38.88
N ASP A 34 -25.29 43.96 39.63
CA ASP A 34 -26.01 45.14 39.09
C ASP A 34 -25.25 46.48 39.21
N GLN A 35 -23.98 46.47 39.66
CA GLN A 35 -23.21 47.71 39.86
C GLN A 35 -22.41 48.22 38.63
N ASP A 36 -22.32 47.46 37.53
CA ASP A 36 -21.52 47.84 36.35
C ASP A 36 -22.22 47.50 35.03
N THR A 37 -23.51 47.84 34.93
CA THR A 37 -24.25 47.67 33.68
C THR A 37 -24.12 48.92 32.80
N TYR A 38 -23.32 48.82 31.73
CA TYR A 38 -23.05 49.95 30.83
C TYR A 38 -24.14 50.06 29.75
N LEU A 39 -24.59 51.29 29.47
CA LEU A 39 -25.42 51.58 28.30
C LEU A 39 -24.54 51.58 27.05
N LEU A 40 -24.89 50.74 26.08
CA LEU A 40 -24.23 50.73 24.77
C LEU A 40 -24.86 51.77 23.85
N GLU A 41 -24.06 52.74 23.45
CA GLU A 41 -24.46 53.75 22.48
C GLU A 41 -23.95 53.41 21.07
N LEU A 42 -24.72 53.83 20.06
CA LEU A 42 -24.33 53.66 18.66
C LEU A 42 -22.99 54.34 18.39
N GLY A 43 -22.04 53.61 17.81
CA GLY A 43 -20.76 54.17 17.39
C GLY A 43 -19.67 54.23 18.47
N LYS A 44 -20.01 54.12 19.77
CA LYS A 44 -19.06 54.27 20.89
C LYS A 44 -18.55 52.90 21.37
N PRO A 45 -17.26 52.57 21.17
CA PRO A 45 -16.70 51.32 21.66
C PRO A 45 -16.49 51.34 23.18
N ILE A 46 -16.72 50.21 23.83
CA ILE A 46 -16.41 49.97 25.24
C ILE A 46 -15.40 48.83 25.31
N LYS A 47 -14.21 49.10 25.85
CA LYS A 47 -13.16 48.10 26.04
C LYS A 47 -13.10 47.66 27.49
N ARG A 48 -13.10 46.35 27.75
CA ARG A 48 -13.00 45.78 29.10
C ARG A 48 -12.11 44.54 29.11
N GLU A 49 -11.41 44.35 30.23
CA GLU A 49 -10.71 43.12 30.56
C GLU A 49 -11.66 42.12 31.20
N ILE A 50 -11.57 40.85 30.81
CA ILE A 50 -12.41 39.77 31.32
C ILE A 50 -11.54 38.56 31.68
N VAL A 51 -11.78 38.03 32.88
CA VAL A 51 -11.14 36.81 33.38
C VAL A 51 -11.92 35.57 32.94
N ALA A 52 -11.27 34.41 32.92
CA ALA A 52 -11.93 33.14 32.63
C ALA A 52 -13.12 32.88 33.56
N GLY A 53 -14.24 32.42 33.00
CA GLY A 53 -15.52 32.29 33.70
C GLY A 53 -16.24 33.61 34.03
N GLY A 54 -15.64 34.77 33.73
CA GLY A 54 -16.24 36.09 33.94
C GLY A 54 -17.45 36.35 33.05
N ILE A 55 -18.37 37.17 33.56
CA ILE A 55 -19.59 37.60 32.84
C ILE A 55 -19.75 39.12 33.02
N HIS A 56 -19.94 39.84 31.92
CA HIS A 56 -20.25 41.27 31.91
C HIS A 56 -21.61 41.53 31.26
N PHE A 57 -22.31 42.55 31.77
CA PHE A 57 -23.65 42.92 31.31
C PHE A 57 -23.66 44.34 30.73
N TYR A 58 -24.46 44.50 29.68
CA TYR A 58 -24.70 45.77 29.01
C TYR A 58 -26.18 45.94 28.71
N ARG A 59 -26.63 47.19 28.59
CA ARG A 59 -28.00 47.55 28.21
C ARG A 59 -28.02 48.19 26.83
N LEU A 60 -29.04 47.87 26.04
CA LEU A 60 -29.32 48.47 24.74
C LEU A 60 -30.78 48.93 24.73
N ASP A 61 -31.02 50.21 24.50
CA ASP A 61 -32.37 50.70 24.27
C ASP A 61 -32.72 50.55 22.80
N LEU A 62 -33.73 49.71 22.52
CA LEU A 62 -34.22 49.42 21.18
C LEU A 62 -35.73 49.71 21.11
N SER A 63 -36.15 50.33 20.00
CA SER A 63 -37.57 50.42 19.62
C SER A 63 -38.02 49.09 19.01
N SER A 64 -39.32 48.81 18.97
CA SER A 64 -39.83 47.60 18.29
C SER A 64 -39.47 47.62 16.79
N ASN A 65 -39.12 46.46 16.23
CA ASN A 65 -38.74 46.26 14.82
C ASN A 65 -37.49 47.05 14.38
N GLN A 66 -36.50 47.16 15.27
CA GLN A 66 -35.22 47.81 15.03
C GLN A 66 -34.12 46.75 14.85
N PHE A 67 -33.33 46.88 13.79
CA PHE A 67 -32.14 46.07 13.58
C PHE A 67 -30.97 46.63 14.38
N VAL A 68 -30.24 45.75 15.05
CA VAL A 68 -29.00 46.06 15.76
C VAL A 68 -27.88 45.11 15.34
N ARG A 69 -26.69 45.65 15.07
CA ARG A 69 -25.45 44.88 14.89
C ARG A 69 -24.41 45.33 15.91
N VAL A 70 -23.90 44.37 16.66
CA VAL A 70 -22.92 44.56 17.72
C VAL A 70 -21.63 43.84 17.32
N ALA A 71 -20.54 44.60 17.23
CA ALA A 71 -19.19 44.13 17.01
C ALA A 71 -18.47 43.91 18.34
N VAL A 72 -17.76 42.79 18.43
CA VAL A 72 -16.98 42.37 19.60
C VAL A 72 -15.60 41.96 19.13
N ALA A 73 -14.59 42.82 19.30
CA ALA A 73 -13.21 42.50 18.97
C ALA A 73 -12.51 41.91 20.20
N GLN A 74 -12.22 40.60 20.17
CA GLN A 74 -11.63 39.87 21.28
C GLN A 74 -10.10 39.78 21.15
N HIS A 75 -9.40 39.86 22.28
CA HIS A 75 -7.94 39.90 22.39
C HIS A 75 -7.45 39.07 23.57
N GLY A 76 -6.86 37.91 23.30
CA GLY A 76 -6.25 37.03 24.31
C GLY A 76 -7.23 36.18 25.12
N ILE A 77 -8.53 36.23 24.80
CA ILE A 77 -9.58 35.41 25.42
C ILE A 77 -10.74 35.20 24.45
N ASP A 78 -11.37 34.03 24.48
CA ASP A 78 -12.57 33.73 23.68
C ASP A 78 -13.83 34.14 24.45
N VAL A 79 -14.70 34.94 23.84
CA VAL A 79 -15.93 35.44 24.49
C VAL A 79 -17.20 35.04 23.74
N THR A 80 -18.18 34.48 24.44
CA THR A 80 -19.54 34.28 23.90
C THR A 80 -20.38 35.52 24.19
N VAL A 81 -21.15 35.98 23.21
CA VAL A 81 -22.04 37.14 23.36
C VAL A 81 -23.48 36.74 23.14
N ARG A 82 -24.36 37.11 24.07
CA ARG A 82 -25.80 36.78 24.05
C ARG A 82 -26.63 38.03 24.23
N LEU A 83 -27.76 38.09 23.54
CA LEU A 83 -28.73 39.17 23.65
C LEU A 83 -30.05 38.60 24.18
N PHE A 84 -30.62 39.32 25.15
CA PHE A 84 -31.90 39.00 25.78
C PHE A 84 -32.88 40.16 25.60
N ASN A 85 -34.14 39.85 25.34
CA ASN A 85 -35.22 40.85 25.26
C ASN A 85 -35.64 41.35 26.66
N PRO A 86 -36.51 42.38 26.75
CA PRO A 86 -36.97 42.93 28.03
C PRO A 86 -37.67 41.90 28.95
N ASP A 87 -38.28 40.87 28.37
CA ASP A 87 -38.93 39.77 29.10
C ASP A 87 -37.93 38.71 29.61
N GLY A 88 -36.64 38.89 29.29
CA GLY A 88 -35.57 37.98 29.69
C GLY A 88 -35.39 36.77 28.78
N GLU A 89 -36.10 36.70 27.65
CA GLU A 89 -35.94 35.65 26.66
C GLU A 89 -34.67 35.86 25.82
N HIS A 90 -33.99 34.76 25.49
CA HIS A 90 -32.79 34.79 24.65
C HIS A 90 -33.15 34.90 23.17
N ILE A 91 -32.67 35.95 22.50
CA ILE A 91 -33.05 36.24 21.10
C ILE A 91 -31.92 36.08 20.08
N SER A 92 -30.65 36.20 20.49
CA SER A 92 -29.51 36.07 19.58
C SER A 92 -28.22 35.72 20.34
N GLU A 93 -27.40 34.84 19.78
CA GLU A 93 -26.09 34.46 20.31
C GLU A 93 -25.03 34.52 19.20
N ALA A 94 -23.86 35.10 19.52
CA ALA A 94 -22.66 35.00 18.70
C ALA A 94 -21.64 34.12 19.43
N ASN A 95 -21.46 32.90 18.92
CA ASN A 95 -20.56 31.90 19.49
C ASN A 95 -19.84 31.12 18.40
N ASN A 96 -18.80 31.72 17.82
CA ASN A 96 -17.94 31.03 16.85
C ASN A 96 -16.52 30.88 17.41
N GLY A 97 -15.97 29.68 17.27
CA GLY A 97 -14.65 29.26 17.76
C GLY A 97 -13.47 29.84 16.96
N ASN A 98 -13.45 31.14 16.70
CA ASN A 98 -12.34 31.86 16.04
C ASN A 98 -11.07 31.95 16.92
N GLY A 99 -10.95 31.10 17.95
CA GLY A 99 -9.87 31.15 18.93
C GLY A 99 -9.99 32.37 19.85
N ILE A 100 -8.86 32.83 20.37
CA ILE A 100 -8.75 33.89 21.39
C ILE A 100 -8.53 35.29 20.79
N GLN A 101 -8.59 35.45 19.46
CA GLN A 101 -8.43 36.73 18.76
C GLN A 101 -9.45 36.86 17.61
N GLY A 102 -9.94 38.08 17.36
CA GLY A 102 -10.74 38.38 16.16
C GLY A 102 -12.04 39.14 16.43
N LEU A 103 -12.79 39.42 15.35
CA LEU A 103 -14.08 40.13 15.40
C LEU A 103 -15.24 39.13 15.45
N LYS A 104 -16.16 39.31 16.40
CA LYS A 104 -17.48 38.65 16.43
C LYS A 104 -18.57 39.67 16.15
N LEU A 105 -19.56 39.29 15.36
CA LEU A 105 -20.71 40.11 15.03
C LEU A 105 -21.97 39.42 15.55
N LEU A 106 -22.68 40.10 16.45
CA LEU A 106 -24.03 39.71 16.87
C LEU A 106 -25.03 40.60 16.14
N ALA A 107 -26.04 40.00 15.51
CA ALA A 107 -27.11 40.73 14.86
C ALA A 107 -28.46 40.30 15.45
N ALA A 108 -29.40 41.23 15.55
CA ALA A 108 -30.78 40.94 15.99
C ALA A 108 -31.78 41.97 15.44
N VAL A 109 -33.05 41.57 15.41
CA VAL A 109 -34.19 42.49 15.22
C VAL A 109 -35.02 42.44 16.50
N SER A 110 -35.29 43.61 17.09
CA SER A 110 -36.09 43.71 18.32
C SER A 110 -37.56 43.35 18.08
N ASP A 111 -38.07 42.49 18.95
CA ASP A 111 -39.47 42.06 19.04
C ASP A 111 -40.36 43.10 19.73
N ALA A 112 -39.85 43.77 20.76
CA ALA A 112 -40.56 44.78 21.54
C ALA A 112 -39.74 46.07 21.71
N ALA A 113 -40.40 47.16 22.09
CA ALA A 113 -39.68 48.35 22.55
C ALA A 113 -39.27 48.13 24.01
N GLY A 114 -38.01 48.40 24.35
CA GLY A 114 -37.54 48.28 25.72
C GLY A 114 -36.03 48.15 25.84
N ASN A 115 -35.60 47.79 27.04
CA ASN A 115 -34.21 47.64 27.40
C ASN A 115 -33.76 46.18 27.20
N TYR A 116 -32.90 45.96 26.22
CA TYR A 116 -32.32 44.65 25.93
C TYR A 116 -31.03 44.47 26.72
N ARG A 117 -30.82 43.27 27.26
CA ARG A 117 -29.61 42.93 28.02
C ARG A 117 -28.65 42.14 27.14
N LEU A 118 -27.43 42.63 26.99
CA LEU A 118 -26.34 41.91 26.34
C LEU A 118 -25.38 41.35 27.38
N GLU A 119 -25.09 40.06 27.28
CA GLU A 119 -24.16 39.32 28.13
C GLU A 119 -22.90 38.99 27.32
N VAL A 120 -21.73 39.33 27.87
CA VAL A 120 -20.43 38.87 27.34
C VAL A 120 -19.81 37.94 28.38
N ARG A 121 -19.51 36.69 27.99
CA ARG A 121 -19.01 35.66 28.91
C ARG A 121 -17.77 34.97 28.37
N SER A 122 -16.80 34.70 29.25
CA SER A 122 -15.66 33.84 28.97
C SER A 122 -15.89 32.39 29.44
N PRO A 123 -15.38 31.36 28.74
CA PRO A 123 -15.34 29.98 29.22
C PRO A 123 -14.60 29.82 30.56
N GLU A 124 -15.04 28.88 31.42
CA GLU A 124 -14.42 28.61 32.74
C GLU A 124 -13.03 27.94 32.66
N LYS A 125 -12.70 27.28 31.55
CA LYS A 125 -11.49 26.45 31.42
C LYS A 125 -10.27 27.17 30.83
N MET A 126 -10.28 28.49 30.73
CA MET A 126 -9.13 29.25 30.25
C MET A 126 -8.23 29.69 31.43
N GLU A 127 -6.92 29.60 31.27
CA GLU A 127 -5.95 30.09 32.27
C GLU A 127 -5.53 31.55 32.03
N SER A 128 -6.00 32.18 30.94
CA SER A 128 -5.64 33.56 30.56
C SER A 128 -6.71 34.58 30.93
N THR A 129 -6.26 35.78 31.29
CA THR A 129 -7.07 37.00 31.27
C THR A 129 -6.90 37.64 29.90
N GLY A 130 -7.98 38.14 29.31
CA GLY A 130 -7.92 38.87 28.05
C GLY A 130 -8.80 40.10 28.07
N SER A 131 -8.95 40.74 26.91
CA SER A 131 -9.82 41.90 26.76
C SER A 131 -10.70 41.77 25.54
N TYR A 132 -11.79 42.52 25.54
CA TYR A 132 -12.61 42.70 24.36
C TYR A 132 -13.03 44.16 24.21
N GLU A 133 -13.28 44.56 22.97
CA GLU A 133 -13.87 45.85 22.63
C GLU A 133 -15.24 45.61 22.00
N LEU A 134 -16.26 46.23 22.56
CA LEU A 134 -17.66 46.05 22.21
C LEU A 134 -18.23 47.34 21.63
N LYS A 135 -18.90 47.29 20.47
CA LYS A 135 -19.47 48.48 19.83
C LYS A 135 -20.75 48.12 19.09
N ILE A 136 -21.79 48.96 19.22
CA ILE A 136 -22.91 48.92 18.27
C ILE A 136 -22.42 49.57 16.98
N GLU A 137 -22.30 48.78 15.92
CA GLU A 137 -21.92 49.28 14.59
C GLU A 137 -23.11 49.87 13.86
N GLU A 138 -24.28 49.27 14.03
CA GLU A 138 -25.46 49.59 13.25
C GLU A 138 -26.70 49.50 14.12
N ARG A 139 -27.52 50.55 14.10
CA ARG A 139 -28.82 50.59 14.77
C ARG A 139 -29.79 51.40 13.91
N ARG A 140 -30.75 50.73 13.28
CA ARG A 140 -31.69 51.34 12.32
C ARG A 140 -32.99 50.54 12.23
N PRO A 141 -34.08 51.08 11.66
CA PRO A 141 -35.28 50.29 11.37
C PRO A 141 -34.93 49.02 10.58
N ALA A 142 -35.53 47.89 10.95
CA ALA A 142 -35.26 46.61 10.30
C ALA A 142 -35.88 46.55 8.91
N THR A 143 -35.05 46.22 7.92
CA THR A 143 -35.45 45.95 6.55
C THR A 143 -35.92 44.50 6.41
N PRO A 144 -36.61 44.15 5.31
CA PRO A 144 -36.92 42.75 5.01
C PRO A 144 -35.65 41.86 4.93
N GLN A 145 -34.54 42.38 4.43
CA GLN A 145 -33.27 41.66 4.33
C GLN A 145 -32.69 41.32 5.72
N ASP A 146 -32.77 42.24 6.68
CA ASP A 146 -32.30 41.95 8.05
C ASP A 146 -33.12 40.83 8.71
N ARG A 147 -34.44 40.86 8.51
CA ARG A 147 -35.34 39.81 9.01
C ARG A 147 -35.01 38.46 8.39
N SER A 148 -34.75 38.42 7.08
CA SER A 148 -34.30 37.21 6.40
C SER A 148 -32.95 36.72 6.92
N TYR A 149 -31.99 37.62 7.19
CA TYR A 149 -30.67 37.28 7.73
C TYR A 149 -30.77 36.64 9.12
N ILE A 150 -31.54 37.25 10.02
CA ILE A 150 -31.75 36.71 11.38
C ILE A 150 -32.50 35.36 11.32
N ALA A 151 -33.52 35.25 10.47
CA ALA A 151 -34.21 33.98 10.26
C ALA A 151 -33.27 32.88 9.74
N ALA A 152 -32.41 33.20 8.77
CA ALA A 152 -31.44 32.27 8.20
C ALA A 152 -30.44 31.78 9.26
N GLN A 153 -29.87 32.70 10.05
CA GLN A 153 -28.99 32.37 11.17
C GLN A 153 -29.67 31.47 12.20
N ARG A 154 -30.92 31.77 12.56
CA ARG A 154 -31.67 30.98 13.53
C ARG A 154 -31.90 29.55 13.03
N TYR A 155 -32.37 29.39 11.79
CA TYR A 155 -32.58 28.07 11.21
C TYR A 155 -31.26 27.29 11.09
N PHE A 156 -30.18 27.95 10.70
CA PHE A 156 -28.85 27.34 10.64
C PHE A 156 -28.35 26.87 12.02
N ALA A 157 -28.47 27.72 13.05
CA ALA A 157 -28.07 27.39 14.42
C ALA A 157 -28.90 26.22 15.00
N VAL A 158 -30.21 26.22 14.78
CA VAL A 158 -31.09 25.09 15.16
C VAL A 158 -30.66 23.81 14.44
N GLY A 159 -30.35 23.90 13.14
CA GLY A 159 -29.84 22.77 12.37
C GLY A 159 -28.53 22.21 12.93
N GLN A 160 -27.58 23.06 13.32
CA GLN A 160 -26.32 22.64 13.94
C GLN A 160 -26.53 21.99 15.32
N GLN A 161 -27.40 22.57 16.15
CA GLN A 161 -27.73 22.01 17.46
C GLN A 161 -28.33 20.60 17.34
N LEU A 162 -29.29 20.44 16.42
CA LEU A 162 -29.91 19.15 16.14
C LEU A 162 -28.89 18.15 15.57
N LEU A 163 -27.98 18.61 14.70
CA LEU A 163 -26.92 17.75 14.18
C LEU A 163 -25.99 17.24 15.29
N ALA A 164 -25.73 18.05 16.32
CA ALA A 164 -24.92 17.68 17.48
C ALA A 164 -25.60 16.62 18.39
N GLU A 165 -26.92 16.44 18.32
CA GLU A 165 -27.64 15.36 19.03
C GLU A 165 -27.41 13.99 18.39
N GLY A 166 -27.09 13.94 17.10
CA GLY A 166 -26.61 12.74 16.39
C GLY A 166 -27.65 11.63 16.14
N THR A 167 -28.87 11.73 16.67
CA THR A 167 -29.95 10.74 16.43
C THR A 167 -30.52 10.85 15.01
N VAL A 168 -31.07 9.75 14.49
CA VAL A 168 -31.73 9.74 13.15
C VAL A 168 -32.81 10.83 13.05
N LEU A 169 -33.65 10.96 14.09
CA LEU A 169 -34.69 11.99 14.14
C LEU A 169 -34.10 13.40 14.17
N SER A 170 -33.04 13.64 14.95
CA SER A 170 -32.38 14.94 15.01
C SER A 170 -31.71 15.32 13.69
N LYS A 171 -31.12 14.35 12.97
CA LYS A 171 -30.56 14.58 11.63
C LYS A 171 -31.63 14.97 10.61
N HIS A 172 -32.82 14.35 10.67
CA HIS A 172 -33.94 14.73 9.80
C HIS A 172 -34.43 16.16 10.08
N LYS A 173 -34.63 16.51 11.36
CA LYS A 173 -35.00 17.88 11.76
C LYS A 173 -33.90 18.90 11.43
N ALA A 174 -32.63 18.50 11.48
CA ALA A 174 -31.51 19.32 11.07
C ALA A 174 -31.57 19.63 9.58
N LEU A 175 -31.86 18.62 8.74
CA LEU A 175 -32.08 18.81 7.29
C LEU A 175 -33.22 19.79 7.02
N GLU A 176 -34.37 19.65 7.68
CA GLU A 176 -35.49 20.59 7.53
C GLU A 176 -35.08 22.02 7.92
N SER A 177 -34.31 22.17 8.99
CA SER A 177 -33.82 23.47 9.46
C SER A 177 -32.85 24.09 8.44
N PHE A 178 -31.89 23.31 7.93
CA PHE A 178 -30.96 23.78 6.90
C PHE A 178 -31.67 24.10 5.57
N ALA A 179 -32.70 23.31 5.19
CA ALA A 179 -33.51 23.56 4.00
C ALA A 179 -34.32 24.86 4.10
N ARG A 180 -34.70 25.30 5.32
CA ARG A 180 -35.31 26.62 5.55
C ARG A 180 -34.29 27.76 5.55
N ALA A 181 -33.05 27.51 5.98
CA ALA A 181 -31.99 28.51 5.98
C ALA A 181 -31.46 28.81 4.57
N LEU A 182 -31.34 27.79 3.73
CA LEU A 182 -30.72 27.89 2.40
C LEU A 182 -31.33 28.96 1.47
N PRO A 183 -32.65 29.01 1.20
CA PRO A 183 -33.23 30.01 0.31
C PRO A 183 -33.11 31.43 0.87
N LEU A 184 -33.03 31.58 2.20
CA LEU A 184 -32.78 32.88 2.81
C LEU A 184 -31.34 33.32 2.53
N TRP A 185 -30.35 32.44 2.69
CA TRP A 185 -28.97 32.75 2.32
C TRP A 185 -28.80 33.06 0.82
N GLU A 186 -29.57 32.41 -0.05
CA GLU A 186 -29.64 32.70 -1.48
C GLU A 186 -30.17 34.11 -1.75
N SER A 187 -31.31 34.47 -1.13
CA SER A 187 -31.91 35.81 -1.28
C SER A 187 -31.01 36.94 -0.78
N LEU A 188 -30.15 36.64 0.20
CA LEU A 188 -29.19 37.58 0.79
C LEU A 188 -27.88 37.67 0.00
N GLY A 189 -27.66 36.77 -0.96
CA GLY A 189 -26.39 36.68 -1.69
C GLY A 189 -25.20 36.20 -0.84
N ASP A 190 -25.42 35.67 0.37
CA ASP A 190 -24.34 35.18 1.25
C ASP A 190 -23.86 33.79 0.80
N ARG A 191 -23.00 33.80 -0.22
CA ARG A 191 -22.42 32.60 -0.82
C ARG A 191 -21.63 31.75 0.19
N ARG A 192 -20.97 32.36 1.18
CA ARG A 192 -20.21 31.59 2.19
C ARG A 192 -21.16 30.85 3.14
N ALA A 193 -22.20 31.51 3.64
CA ALA A 193 -23.21 30.87 4.47
C ALA A 193 -23.99 29.77 3.72
N GLN A 194 -24.26 29.97 2.42
CA GLN A 194 -24.81 28.93 1.54
C GLN A 194 -23.90 27.70 1.51
N ALA A 195 -22.61 27.87 1.20
CA ALA A 195 -21.65 26.77 1.11
C ALA A 195 -21.53 25.99 2.43
N VAL A 196 -21.49 26.67 3.57
CA VAL A 196 -21.43 26.02 4.89
C VAL A 196 -22.73 25.23 5.17
N THR A 197 -23.90 25.81 4.85
CA THR A 197 -25.20 25.14 5.02
C THR A 197 -25.29 23.88 4.16
N LEU A 198 -24.94 23.99 2.87
CA LEU A 198 -24.90 22.86 1.93
C LEU A 198 -23.89 21.79 2.35
N SER A 199 -22.73 22.18 2.90
CA SER A 199 -21.76 21.21 3.41
C SER A 199 -22.28 20.41 4.60
N ASN A 200 -23.11 21.00 5.46
CA ASN A 200 -23.74 20.27 6.57
C ASN A 200 -24.83 19.33 6.07
N ILE A 201 -25.62 19.77 5.08
CA ILE A 201 -26.59 18.90 4.39
C ILE A 201 -25.87 17.70 3.76
N ALA A 202 -24.78 17.93 3.03
CA ALA A 202 -23.97 16.88 2.40
C ALA A 202 -23.47 15.85 3.42
N LYS A 203 -22.92 16.31 4.55
CA LYS A 203 -22.48 15.45 5.66
C LYS A 203 -23.62 14.61 6.25
N ILE A 204 -24.82 15.18 6.36
CA ILE A 204 -25.98 14.41 6.86
C ILE A 204 -26.31 13.28 5.89
N TYR A 205 -26.41 13.56 4.59
CA TYR A 205 -26.66 12.53 3.57
C TYR A 205 -25.56 11.47 3.57
N ASP A 206 -24.29 11.89 3.65
CA ASP A 206 -23.15 10.98 3.69
C ASP A 206 -23.21 10.02 4.89
N SER A 207 -23.49 10.58 6.07
CA SER A 207 -23.64 9.82 7.32
C SER A 207 -24.91 8.96 7.36
N SER A 208 -25.88 9.24 6.50
CA SER A 208 -27.12 8.46 6.33
C SER A 208 -26.97 7.37 5.28
N GLY A 209 -25.81 7.29 4.62
CA GLY A 209 -25.50 6.30 3.58
C GLY A 209 -25.95 6.72 2.17
N ASP A 210 -26.58 7.88 2.02
CA ASP A 210 -27.02 8.42 0.73
C ASP A 210 -25.86 9.16 0.06
N LYS A 211 -24.94 8.38 -0.50
CA LYS A 211 -23.71 8.87 -1.11
C LYS A 211 -23.98 9.71 -2.36
N GLN A 212 -25.06 9.45 -3.09
CA GLN A 212 -25.41 10.20 -4.30
C GLN A 212 -25.83 11.63 -3.97
N ASN A 213 -26.74 11.83 -3.01
CA ASN A 213 -27.12 13.17 -2.59
C ASN A 213 -25.95 13.90 -1.92
N ALA A 214 -25.15 13.20 -1.10
CA ALA A 214 -23.95 13.79 -0.52
C ALA A 214 -22.99 14.36 -1.58
N LEU A 215 -22.72 13.60 -2.65
CA LEU A 215 -21.91 14.07 -3.78
C LEU A 215 -22.56 15.26 -4.49
N GLY A 216 -23.88 15.22 -4.71
CA GLY A 216 -24.62 16.33 -5.31
C GLY A 216 -24.43 17.64 -4.54
N TYR A 217 -24.65 17.62 -3.23
CA TYR A 217 -24.46 18.80 -2.37
C TYR A 217 -23.00 19.22 -2.27
N HIS A 218 -22.05 18.29 -2.17
CA HIS A 218 -20.62 18.64 -2.15
C HIS A 218 -20.14 19.28 -3.46
N ASN A 219 -20.68 18.86 -4.62
CA ASN A 219 -20.37 19.52 -5.89
C ASN A 219 -20.92 20.95 -5.96
N GLN A 220 -22.13 21.20 -5.41
CA GLN A 220 -22.66 22.58 -5.28
C GLN A 220 -21.77 23.43 -4.37
N VAL A 221 -21.34 22.89 -3.23
CA VAL A 221 -20.39 23.55 -2.32
C VAL A 221 -19.09 23.90 -3.06
N LEU A 222 -18.54 22.96 -3.82
CA LEU A 222 -17.30 23.15 -4.57
C LEU A 222 -17.39 24.31 -5.57
N LEU A 223 -18.51 24.43 -6.30
CA LEU A 223 -18.76 25.54 -7.22
C LEU A 223 -18.80 26.89 -6.50
N ILE A 224 -19.49 26.97 -5.36
CA ILE A 224 -19.58 28.20 -4.58
C ILE A 224 -18.22 28.61 -4.03
N LEU A 225 -17.48 27.66 -3.44
CA LEU A 225 -16.17 27.91 -2.83
C LEU A 225 -15.13 28.40 -3.85
N ARG A 226 -15.15 27.83 -5.06
CA ARG A 226 -14.33 28.31 -6.18
C ARG A 226 -14.71 29.74 -6.59
N GLY A 227 -16.02 30.03 -6.66
CA GLY A 227 -16.52 31.36 -6.99
C GLY A 227 -16.14 32.45 -5.98
N VAL A 228 -16.09 32.12 -4.68
CA VAL A 228 -15.69 33.06 -3.62
C VAL A 228 -14.18 33.04 -3.29
N GLY A 229 -13.40 32.19 -3.98
CA GLY A 229 -11.96 32.07 -3.78
C GLY A 229 -11.53 31.44 -2.45
N ASP A 230 -12.39 30.68 -1.77
CA ASP A 230 -12.04 30.01 -0.51
C ASP A 230 -11.31 28.68 -0.78
N ARG A 231 -10.01 28.80 -1.02
CA ARG A 231 -9.12 27.67 -1.38
C ARG A 231 -9.00 26.63 -0.26
N ARG A 232 -9.07 27.05 1.01
CA ARG A 232 -8.97 26.13 2.16
C ARG A 232 -10.19 25.21 2.21
N SER A 233 -11.39 25.78 2.16
CA SER A 233 -12.63 25.02 2.17
C SER A 233 -12.82 24.21 0.88
N GLU A 234 -12.33 24.72 -0.26
CA GLU A 234 -12.31 23.98 -1.54
C GLU A 234 -11.57 22.65 -1.38
N ALA A 235 -10.34 22.70 -0.87
CA ALA A 235 -9.52 21.51 -0.68
C ALA A 235 -10.14 20.50 0.30
N ALA A 236 -10.74 20.98 1.39
CA ALA A 236 -11.46 20.12 2.33
C ALA A 236 -12.67 19.43 1.67
N THR A 237 -13.40 20.15 0.82
CA THR A 237 -14.55 19.60 0.08
C THR A 237 -14.10 18.55 -0.94
N LEU A 238 -13.01 18.80 -1.68
CA LEU A 238 -12.41 17.82 -2.59
C LEU A 238 -12.00 16.55 -1.84
N ASN A 239 -11.39 16.66 -0.66
CA ASN A 239 -11.04 15.50 0.16
C ASN A 239 -12.28 14.70 0.60
N ASN A 240 -13.37 15.37 0.98
CA ASN A 240 -14.63 14.68 1.36
C ASN A 240 -15.27 13.97 0.16
N ILE A 241 -15.27 14.58 -1.02
CA ILE A 241 -15.72 13.93 -2.25
C ILE A 241 -14.87 12.68 -2.54
N GLY A 242 -13.54 12.79 -2.37
CA GLY A 242 -12.63 11.65 -2.50
C GLY A 242 -12.97 10.50 -1.55
N LEU A 243 -13.28 10.80 -0.28
CA LEU A 243 -13.72 9.81 0.71
C LEU A 243 -15.01 9.12 0.30
N ILE A 244 -15.98 9.87 -0.22
CA ILE A 244 -17.26 9.31 -0.68
C ILE A 244 -17.03 8.37 -1.86
N TYR A 245 -16.25 8.77 -2.87
CA TYR A 245 -15.92 7.91 -4.01
C TYR A 245 -15.17 6.65 -3.57
N ASP A 246 -14.24 6.76 -2.62
CA ASP A 246 -13.54 5.60 -2.07
C ASP A 246 -14.51 4.62 -1.39
N SER A 247 -15.50 5.15 -0.65
CA SER A 247 -16.50 4.36 0.07
C SER A 247 -17.45 3.59 -0.84
N ILE A 248 -17.75 4.11 -2.04
CA ILE A 248 -18.59 3.43 -3.04
C ILE A 248 -17.79 2.57 -4.04
N GLY A 249 -16.48 2.40 -3.81
CA GLY A 249 -15.60 1.54 -4.63
C GLY A 249 -15.01 2.21 -5.88
N GLU A 250 -15.29 3.48 -6.12
CA GLU A 250 -14.82 4.27 -7.26
C GLU A 250 -13.40 4.81 -7.01
N LYS A 251 -12.44 3.89 -6.84
CA LYS A 251 -11.07 4.19 -6.36
C LYS A 251 -10.33 5.21 -7.22
N GLN A 252 -10.47 5.16 -8.55
CA GLN A 252 -9.81 6.10 -9.44
C GLN A 252 -10.35 7.53 -9.26
N LYS A 253 -11.68 7.69 -9.16
CA LYS A 253 -12.29 9.00 -8.90
C LYS A 253 -11.83 9.54 -7.55
N ALA A 254 -11.75 8.69 -6.52
CA ALA A 254 -11.22 9.09 -5.23
C ALA A 254 -9.81 9.70 -5.33
N LEU A 255 -8.90 9.02 -6.04
CA LEU A 255 -7.54 9.51 -6.30
C LEU A 255 -7.55 10.84 -7.06
N ASP A 256 -8.41 11.00 -8.07
CA ASP A 256 -8.49 12.23 -8.85
C ASP A 256 -8.88 13.44 -7.98
N TYR A 257 -9.83 13.26 -7.04
CA TYR A 257 -10.22 14.32 -6.10
C TYR A 257 -9.15 14.60 -5.04
N TYR A 258 -8.49 13.56 -4.50
CA TYR A 258 -7.37 13.75 -3.57
C TYR A 258 -6.18 14.47 -4.22
N ASN A 259 -5.86 14.12 -5.47
CA ASN A 259 -4.79 14.77 -6.24
C ASN A 259 -5.10 16.22 -6.61
N GLN A 260 -6.37 16.60 -6.69
CA GLN A 260 -6.78 18.00 -6.79
C GLN A 260 -6.63 18.75 -5.44
N ALA A 261 -6.98 18.11 -4.32
CA ALA A 261 -6.91 18.72 -3.00
C ALA A 261 -5.46 18.98 -2.55
N LEU A 262 -4.56 18.03 -2.77
CA LEU A 262 -3.18 18.04 -2.25
C LEU A 262 -2.35 19.29 -2.63
N PRO A 263 -2.27 19.75 -3.90
CA PRO A 263 -1.52 20.96 -4.25
C PRO A 263 -2.13 22.22 -3.61
N ILE A 264 -3.45 22.26 -3.44
CA ILE A 264 -4.14 23.39 -2.80
C ILE A 264 -3.74 23.44 -1.31
N LEU A 265 -3.84 22.30 -0.60
CA LEU A 265 -3.45 22.18 0.81
C LEU A 265 -2.01 22.62 1.06
N ARG A 266 -1.09 22.21 0.17
CA ARG A 266 0.32 22.65 0.20
C ARG A 266 0.45 24.16 0.00
N SER A 267 -0.29 24.73 -0.95
CA SER A 267 -0.23 26.17 -1.25
C SER A 267 -0.79 27.05 -0.12
N VAL A 268 -1.82 26.59 0.58
CA VAL A 268 -2.44 27.34 1.69
C VAL A 268 -1.79 27.03 3.05
N GLY A 269 -0.84 26.09 3.11
CA GLY A 269 -0.12 25.73 4.34
C GLY A 269 -0.90 24.83 5.32
N GLU A 270 -1.97 24.17 4.87
CA GLU A 270 -2.81 23.30 5.71
C GLU A 270 -2.18 21.91 5.92
N ARG A 271 -1.11 21.85 6.72
CA ARG A 271 -0.28 20.65 6.93
C ARG A 271 -1.02 19.44 7.47
N LEU A 272 -1.95 19.64 8.41
CA LEU A 272 -2.72 18.52 8.99
C LEU A 272 -3.59 17.85 7.92
N MET A 273 -4.33 18.65 7.14
CA MET A 273 -5.16 18.15 6.05
C MET A 273 -4.31 17.54 4.93
N GLU A 274 -3.14 18.11 4.62
CA GLU A 274 -2.18 17.50 3.69
C GLU A 274 -1.86 16.06 4.10
N ALA A 275 -1.54 15.83 5.38
CA ALA A 275 -1.20 14.52 5.89
C ALA A 275 -2.38 13.53 5.86
N TYR A 276 -3.60 14.00 6.16
CA TYR A 276 -4.80 13.18 6.04
C TYR A 276 -5.06 12.77 4.59
N THR A 277 -4.97 13.70 3.64
CA THR A 277 -5.14 13.41 2.21
C THR A 277 -4.07 12.43 1.71
N LEU A 278 -2.79 12.60 2.10
CA LEU A 278 -1.73 11.64 1.78
C LEU A 278 -2.03 10.25 2.33
N SER A 279 -2.51 10.17 3.57
CA SER A 279 -2.88 8.89 4.19
C SER A 279 -4.07 8.22 3.49
N ASN A 280 -5.07 9.00 3.07
CA ASN A 280 -6.21 8.50 2.30
C ASN A 280 -5.79 8.02 0.90
N ILE A 281 -4.88 8.72 0.22
CA ILE A 281 -4.29 8.25 -1.05
C ILE A 281 -3.56 6.91 -0.83
N GLY A 282 -2.76 6.80 0.23
CA GLY A 282 -2.07 5.56 0.57
C GLY A 282 -3.04 4.39 0.78
N LEU A 283 -4.18 4.66 1.42
CA LEU A 283 -5.25 3.68 1.65
C LEU A 283 -5.92 3.21 0.35
N VAL A 284 -6.21 4.14 -0.55
CA VAL A 284 -6.76 3.80 -1.87
C VAL A 284 -5.77 2.92 -2.64
N TYR A 285 -4.50 3.29 -2.68
CA TYR A 285 -3.47 2.46 -3.32
C TYR A 285 -3.35 1.08 -2.68
N ASP A 286 -3.37 0.98 -1.35
CA ASP A 286 -3.34 -0.32 -0.66
C ASP A 286 -4.54 -1.19 -1.04
N SER A 287 -5.74 -0.60 -1.11
CA SER A 287 -6.97 -1.30 -1.49
C SER A 287 -6.96 -1.80 -2.94
N MET A 288 -6.28 -1.07 -3.83
CA MET A 288 -6.07 -1.48 -5.21
C MET A 288 -4.92 -2.48 -5.37
N GLY A 289 -4.16 -2.76 -4.31
CA GLY A 289 -3.00 -3.64 -4.32
C GLY A 289 -1.66 -2.93 -4.54
N GLU A 290 -1.61 -1.63 -4.79
CA GLU A 290 -0.36 -0.88 -5.05
C GLU A 290 0.43 -0.64 -3.76
N LYS A 291 0.99 -1.72 -3.18
CA LYS A 291 1.59 -1.73 -1.85
C LYS A 291 2.77 -0.76 -1.72
N GLN A 292 3.62 -0.68 -2.74
CA GLN A 292 4.76 0.24 -2.70
C GLN A 292 4.31 1.70 -2.72
N LYS A 293 3.37 2.08 -3.59
CA LYS A 293 2.82 3.44 -3.60
C LYS A 293 2.12 3.77 -2.28
N ALA A 294 1.37 2.82 -1.73
CA ALA A 294 0.75 2.99 -0.42
C ALA A 294 1.79 3.36 0.65
N LEU A 295 2.90 2.61 0.71
CA LEU A 295 4.04 2.92 1.60
C LEU A 295 4.64 4.30 1.31
N ASP A 296 4.83 4.68 0.05
CA ASP A 296 5.42 5.98 -0.31
C ASP A 296 4.55 7.15 0.18
N TYR A 297 3.23 7.05 0.04
CA TYR A 297 2.30 8.07 0.53
C TYR A 297 2.19 8.09 2.06
N TYR A 298 2.15 6.93 2.72
CA TYR A 298 2.18 6.86 4.18
C TYR A 298 3.47 7.42 4.77
N ASN A 299 4.62 7.14 4.13
CA ASN A 299 5.93 7.67 4.54
C ASN A 299 6.05 9.19 4.31
N GLN A 300 5.29 9.77 3.37
CA GLN A 300 5.16 11.22 3.25
C GLN A 300 4.27 11.82 4.35
N ALA A 301 3.17 11.15 4.70
CA ALA A 301 2.23 11.64 5.72
C ALA A 301 2.82 11.62 7.14
N LEU A 302 3.53 10.54 7.50
CA LEU A 302 4.03 10.28 8.85
C LEU A 302 4.86 11.43 9.47
N PRO A 303 5.90 11.98 8.80
CA PRO A 303 6.68 13.09 9.36
C PRO A 303 5.85 14.36 9.55
N ILE A 304 4.84 14.58 8.70
CA ILE A 304 3.94 15.73 8.84
C ILE A 304 3.08 15.56 10.10
N LEU A 305 2.48 14.38 10.29
CA LEU A 305 1.68 14.05 11.49
C LEU A 305 2.48 14.20 12.78
N GLN A 306 3.74 13.76 12.77
CA GLN A 306 4.66 13.93 13.89
C GLN A 306 4.96 15.42 14.17
N SER A 307 5.18 16.22 13.12
CA SER A 307 5.47 17.65 13.25
C SER A 307 4.30 18.48 13.77
N VAL A 308 3.06 18.14 13.37
CA VAL A 308 1.83 18.82 13.84
C VAL A 308 1.33 18.26 15.18
N GLY A 309 1.93 17.18 15.68
CA GLY A 309 1.61 16.59 16.98
C GLY A 309 0.33 15.75 17.00
N ASP A 310 -0.22 15.35 15.86
CA ASP A 310 -1.41 14.49 15.80
C ASP A 310 -1.02 13.02 16.03
N ARG A 311 -0.95 12.66 17.31
CA ARG A 311 -0.58 11.31 17.78
C ARG A 311 -1.58 10.24 17.39
N GLN A 312 -2.87 10.57 17.34
CA GLN A 312 -3.88 9.58 16.96
C GLN A 312 -3.70 9.21 15.49
N ALA A 313 -3.57 10.20 14.61
CA ALA A 313 -3.33 9.95 13.20
C ALA A 313 -1.98 9.30 12.91
N GLU A 314 -0.93 9.70 13.62
CA GLU A 314 0.38 9.02 13.58
C GLU A 314 0.21 7.50 13.80
N SER A 315 -0.52 7.13 14.85
CA SER A 315 -0.73 5.72 15.19
C SER A 315 -1.52 4.93 14.13
N VAL A 316 -2.53 5.57 13.53
CA VAL A 316 -3.35 4.96 12.47
C VAL A 316 -2.50 4.73 11.21
N THR A 317 -1.69 5.72 10.81
CA THR A 317 -0.80 5.59 9.65
C THR A 317 0.25 4.51 9.86
N LEU A 318 0.84 4.41 11.06
CA LEU A 318 1.76 3.33 11.42
C LEU A 318 1.09 1.95 11.35
N ASN A 319 -0.14 1.82 11.85
CA ASN A 319 -0.90 0.57 11.73
C ASN A 319 -1.19 0.22 10.26
N ASN A 320 -1.56 1.19 9.42
CA ASN A 320 -1.79 0.96 8.00
C ASN A 320 -0.51 0.49 7.29
N ILE A 321 0.65 1.09 7.58
CA ILE A 321 1.96 0.61 7.08
C ILE A 321 2.21 -0.84 7.53
N GLY A 322 1.95 -1.16 8.80
CA GLY A 322 2.06 -2.52 9.33
C GLY A 322 1.18 -3.51 8.57
N MET A 323 -0.04 -3.12 8.21
CA MET A 323 -0.93 -3.94 7.39
C MET A 323 -0.45 -4.13 5.95
N VAL A 324 0.15 -3.10 5.34
CA VAL A 324 0.78 -3.24 4.02
C VAL A 324 1.90 -4.28 4.08
N TYR A 325 2.81 -4.19 5.06
CA TYR A 325 3.87 -5.19 5.23
C TYR A 325 3.34 -6.59 5.54
N LYS A 326 2.26 -6.69 6.32
CA LYS A 326 1.56 -7.97 6.55
C LYS A 326 1.08 -8.56 5.23
N SER A 327 0.48 -7.75 4.35
CA SER A 327 -0.02 -8.21 3.04
C SER A 327 1.11 -8.64 2.08
N LEU A 328 2.29 -8.04 2.22
CA LEU A 328 3.51 -8.40 1.49
C LEU A 328 4.24 -9.61 2.09
N ASN A 329 3.65 -10.28 3.10
CA ASN A 329 4.28 -11.36 3.86
C ASN A 329 5.62 -10.97 4.54
N ALA A 330 5.87 -9.67 4.72
CA ALA A 330 7.01 -9.15 5.47
C ALA A 330 6.67 -9.08 6.97
N LEU A 331 6.38 -10.25 7.55
CA LEU A 331 5.77 -10.40 8.88
C LEU A 331 6.55 -9.70 9.99
N GLN A 332 7.88 -9.75 9.97
CA GLN A 332 8.71 -9.07 10.98
C GLN A 332 8.61 -7.53 10.90
N LYS A 333 8.54 -6.97 9.68
CA LYS A 333 8.34 -5.52 9.50
C LYS A 333 6.94 -5.12 9.95
N ALA A 334 5.93 -5.94 9.67
CA ALA A 334 4.57 -5.70 10.16
C ALA A 334 4.55 -5.58 11.69
N LEU A 335 5.21 -6.49 12.41
CA LEU A 335 5.33 -6.43 13.87
C LEU A 335 6.02 -5.17 14.37
N ASP A 336 7.09 -4.71 13.71
CA ASP A 336 7.79 -3.46 14.08
C ASP A 336 6.84 -2.26 14.01
N TYR A 337 6.11 -2.09 12.90
CA TYR A 337 5.18 -0.97 12.74
C TYR A 337 3.96 -1.06 13.67
N PHE A 338 3.39 -2.25 13.88
CA PHE A 338 2.34 -2.43 14.89
C PHE A 338 2.86 -2.14 16.31
N GLY A 339 4.10 -2.54 16.61
CA GLY A 339 4.78 -2.26 17.86
C GLY A 339 5.04 -0.78 18.11
N LYS A 340 5.22 0.03 17.06
CA LYS A 340 5.28 1.50 17.14
C LYS A 340 3.91 2.14 17.33
N ALA A 341 2.87 1.61 16.67
CA ALA A 341 1.51 2.15 16.75
C ALA A 341 0.85 1.93 18.13
N LEU A 342 0.99 0.73 18.70
CA LEU A 342 0.26 0.29 19.88
C LEU A 342 0.52 1.16 21.14
N PRO A 343 1.76 1.57 21.50
CA PRO A 343 2.00 2.46 22.63
C PRO A 343 1.34 3.83 22.46
N ILE A 344 1.31 4.36 21.23
CA ILE A 344 0.70 5.65 20.94
C ILE A 344 -0.82 5.56 21.11
N MET A 345 -1.45 4.50 20.59
CA MET A 345 -2.89 4.25 20.76
C MET A 345 -3.29 4.14 22.23
N ARG A 346 -2.46 3.50 23.06
CA ARG A 346 -2.66 3.44 24.50
C ARG A 346 -2.55 4.82 25.15
N ALA A 347 -1.54 5.61 24.79
CA ALA A 347 -1.33 6.95 25.33
C ALA A 347 -2.50 7.90 25.01
N VAL A 348 -3.08 7.81 23.81
CA VAL A 348 -4.24 8.63 23.41
C VAL A 348 -5.58 8.00 23.76
N ASN A 349 -5.60 6.88 24.52
CA ASN A 349 -6.80 6.14 24.92
C ASN A 349 -7.71 5.69 23.74
N ALA A 350 -7.14 5.43 22.57
CA ALA A 350 -7.88 4.94 21.41
C ALA A 350 -8.14 3.43 21.50
N ARG A 351 -9.03 3.01 22.42
CA ARG A 351 -9.30 1.60 22.77
C ARG A 351 -9.71 0.72 21.60
N GLY A 352 -10.56 1.23 20.69
CA GLY A 352 -10.96 0.48 19.49
C GLY A 352 -9.80 0.22 18.52
N LEU A 353 -8.94 1.22 18.35
CA LEU A 353 -7.73 1.13 17.53
C LEU A 353 -6.70 0.18 18.16
N GLU A 354 -6.52 0.27 19.49
CA GLU A 354 -5.69 -0.64 20.27
C GLU A 354 -6.10 -2.09 20.01
N ALA A 355 -7.39 -2.41 20.16
CA ALA A 355 -7.89 -3.76 20.00
C ALA A 355 -7.75 -4.30 18.56
N THR A 356 -8.02 -3.46 17.56
CA THR A 356 -7.79 -3.80 16.14
C THR A 356 -6.31 -4.12 15.88
N THR A 357 -5.39 -3.33 16.44
CA THR A 357 -3.95 -3.54 16.29
C THR A 357 -3.48 -4.81 17.01
N LEU A 358 -4.02 -5.10 18.20
CA LEU A 358 -3.77 -6.37 18.91
C LEU A 358 -4.23 -7.58 18.09
N ASN A 359 -5.41 -7.52 17.45
CA ASN A 359 -5.86 -8.57 16.54
C ASN A 359 -4.93 -8.71 15.32
N ASN A 360 -4.43 -7.61 14.75
CA ASN A 360 -3.46 -7.66 13.66
C ASN A 360 -2.13 -8.30 14.08
N ILE A 361 -1.63 -7.98 15.28
CA ILE A 361 -0.43 -8.61 15.84
C ILE A 361 -0.66 -10.12 16.06
N GLY A 362 -1.82 -10.49 16.61
CA GLY A 362 -2.21 -11.89 16.78
C GLY A 362 -2.18 -12.66 15.47
N TYR A 363 -2.70 -12.06 14.39
CA TYR A 363 -2.65 -12.65 13.05
C TYR A 363 -1.23 -12.88 12.56
N VAL A 364 -0.34 -11.88 12.74
CA VAL A 364 1.04 -12.01 12.29
C VAL A 364 1.77 -13.13 13.04
N TYR A 365 1.55 -13.27 14.36
CA TYR A 365 2.13 -14.38 15.11
C TYR A 365 1.59 -15.75 14.68
N ASP A 366 0.31 -15.85 14.34
CA ASP A 366 -0.26 -17.10 13.80
C ASP A 366 0.38 -17.46 12.45
N ALA A 367 0.56 -16.47 11.57
CA ALA A 367 1.24 -16.66 10.29
C ALA A 367 2.73 -17.07 10.45
N LEU A 368 3.39 -16.63 11.53
CA LEU A 368 4.73 -17.08 11.91
C LEU A 368 4.76 -18.49 12.56
N GLY A 369 3.60 -19.10 12.80
CA GLY A 369 3.46 -20.38 13.49
C GLY A 369 3.52 -20.28 15.03
N GLU A 370 3.63 -19.08 15.58
CA GLU A 370 3.70 -18.81 17.02
C GLU A 370 2.30 -18.73 17.65
N ARG A 371 1.55 -19.83 17.54
CA ARG A 371 0.13 -19.94 17.89
C ARG A 371 -0.23 -19.50 19.31
N ASN A 372 0.63 -19.78 20.29
CA ASN A 372 0.39 -19.36 21.68
C ASN A 372 0.48 -17.84 21.85
N LYS A 373 1.40 -17.17 21.14
CA LYS A 373 1.45 -15.71 21.14
C LYS A 373 0.25 -15.13 20.39
N ALA A 374 -0.17 -15.74 19.29
CA ALA A 374 -1.39 -15.33 18.59
C ALA A 374 -2.61 -15.31 19.54
N LEU A 375 -2.86 -16.40 20.27
CA LEU A 375 -3.93 -16.48 21.26
C LEU A 375 -3.80 -15.43 22.37
N LEU A 376 -2.59 -15.17 22.87
CA LEU A 376 -2.35 -14.12 23.86
C LEU A 376 -2.87 -12.76 23.39
N TYR A 377 -2.50 -12.34 22.17
CA TYR A 377 -2.91 -11.05 21.63
C TYR A 377 -4.40 -11.00 21.28
N TYR A 378 -4.96 -12.07 20.74
CA TYR A 378 -6.41 -12.13 20.48
C TYR A 378 -7.24 -12.05 21.77
N ASN A 379 -6.80 -12.73 22.84
CA ASN A 379 -7.47 -12.68 24.14
C ASN A 379 -7.33 -11.32 24.84
N GLN A 380 -6.31 -10.52 24.50
CA GLN A 380 -6.24 -9.12 24.91
C GLN A 380 -7.19 -8.22 24.12
N ALA A 381 -7.35 -8.48 22.81
CA ALA A 381 -8.22 -7.67 21.94
C ALA A 381 -9.72 -7.88 22.24
N LEU A 382 -10.15 -9.14 22.43
CA LEU A 382 -11.56 -9.51 22.45
C LEU A 382 -12.40 -8.78 23.53
N PRO A 383 -11.96 -8.68 24.81
CA PRO A 383 -12.73 -7.95 25.83
C PRO A 383 -12.86 -6.46 25.50
N VAL A 384 -11.83 -5.85 24.91
CA VAL A 384 -11.86 -4.43 24.52
C VAL A 384 -12.87 -4.22 23.39
N LEU A 385 -12.91 -5.10 22.39
CA LEU A 385 -13.86 -5.04 21.29
C LEU A 385 -15.32 -5.18 21.77
N GLN A 386 -15.56 -6.05 22.75
CA GLN A 386 -16.87 -6.22 23.36
C GLN A 386 -17.35 -4.96 24.08
N VAL A 387 -16.45 -4.27 24.78
CA VAL A 387 -16.77 -3.01 25.49
C VAL A 387 -16.95 -1.85 24.50
N VAL A 388 -16.09 -1.75 23.48
CA VAL A 388 -16.16 -0.69 22.46
C VAL A 388 -17.34 -0.90 21.50
N GLY A 389 -17.84 -2.12 21.37
CA GLY A 389 -18.98 -2.47 20.53
C GLY A 389 -18.64 -2.64 19.04
N ASP A 390 -17.36 -2.78 18.67
CA ASP A 390 -16.97 -3.07 17.29
C ASP A 390 -17.20 -4.55 16.96
N ARG A 391 -18.46 -4.86 16.64
CA ARG A 391 -18.94 -6.23 16.37
C ARG A 391 -18.27 -6.88 15.17
N ARG A 392 -17.79 -6.10 14.20
CA ARG A 392 -17.16 -6.62 12.98
C ARG A 392 -15.74 -7.12 13.26
N VAL A 393 -14.96 -6.32 13.99
CA VAL A 393 -13.62 -6.74 14.44
C VAL A 393 -13.74 -7.82 15.51
N GLU A 394 -14.74 -7.77 16.39
CA GLU A 394 -15.05 -8.83 17.37
C GLU A 394 -15.24 -10.18 16.66
N ALA A 395 -16.15 -10.24 15.68
CA ALA A 395 -16.40 -11.47 14.93
C ALA A 395 -15.15 -11.96 14.17
N THR A 396 -14.35 -11.05 13.64
CA THR A 396 -13.08 -11.39 12.98
C THR A 396 -12.08 -11.98 13.97
N THR A 397 -11.97 -11.41 15.16
CA THR A 397 -11.08 -11.88 16.22
C THR A 397 -11.51 -13.26 16.72
N LEU A 398 -12.81 -13.48 16.94
CA LEU A 398 -13.37 -14.79 17.27
C LEU A 398 -13.07 -15.84 16.19
N ASN A 399 -13.27 -15.48 14.91
CA ASN A 399 -12.95 -16.37 13.80
C ASN A 399 -11.46 -16.74 13.80
N ASN A 400 -10.57 -15.76 14.00
CA ASN A 400 -9.13 -15.99 14.06
C ASN A 400 -8.72 -16.89 15.23
N ILE A 401 -9.31 -16.71 16.42
CA ILE A 401 -9.12 -17.61 17.56
C ILE A 401 -9.56 -19.04 17.18
N GLY A 402 -10.69 -19.18 16.49
CA GLY A 402 -11.16 -20.45 15.96
C GLY A 402 -10.15 -21.13 15.03
N VAL A 403 -9.55 -20.38 14.10
CA VAL A 403 -8.50 -20.88 13.18
C VAL A 403 -7.27 -21.37 13.95
N VAL A 404 -6.84 -20.65 14.98
CA VAL A 404 -5.69 -21.06 15.80
C VAL A 404 -6.00 -22.36 16.55
N TYR A 405 -7.17 -22.48 17.19
CA TYR A 405 -7.55 -23.72 17.87
C TYR A 405 -7.71 -24.89 16.91
N ALA A 406 -8.27 -24.67 15.71
CA ALA A 406 -8.35 -25.71 14.68
C ALA A 406 -6.95 -26.20 14.29
N SER A 407 -6.00 -25.27 14.14
CA SER A 407 -4.59 -25.58 13.83
C SER A 407 -3.85 -26.29 14.96
N LEU A 408 -4.26 -26.08 16.22
CA LEU A 408 -3.76 -26.81 17.38
C LEU A 408 -4.42 -28.19 17.56
N GLY A 409 -5.39 -28.54 16.72
CA GLY A 409 -6.16 -29.79 16.82
C GLY A 409 -7.32 -29.74 17.83
N GLU A 410 -7.56 -28.60 18.48
CA GLU A 410 -8.64 -28.39 19.45
C GLU A 410 -9.97 -28.06 18.74
N LYS A 411 -10.47 -29.02 17.98
CA LYS A 411 -11.60 -28.86 17.05
C LYS A 411 -12.88 -28.36 17.72
N GLN A 412 -13.21 -28.84 18.92
CA GLN A 412 -14.42 -28.42 19.66
C GLN A 412 -14.35 -26.95 20.08
N LYS A 413 -13.19 -26.47 20.54
CA LYS A 413 -13.01 -25.04 20.84
C LYS A 413 -13.12 -24.21 19.58
N ALA A 414 -12.51 -24.65 18.49
CA ALA A 414 -12.61 -23.99 17.20
C ALA A 414 -14.06 -23.79 16.75
N LEU A 415 -14.88 -24.85 16.80
CA LEU A 415 -16.31 -24.78 16.49
C LEU A 415 -17.05 -23.78 17.38
N GLY A 416 -16.74 -23.75 18.68
CA GLY A 416 -17.33 -22.78 19.63
C GLY A 416 -17.10 -21.34 19.19
N TYR A 417 -15.84 -20.98 18.88
CA TYR A 417 -15.48 -19.64 18.44
C TYR A 417 -16.04 -19.28 17.07
N PHE A 418 -16.02 -20.22 16.11
CA PHE A 418 -16.59 -19.99 14.80
C PHE A 418 -18.11 -19.77 14.84
N ASN A 419 -18.84 -20.51 15.68
CA ASN A 419 -20.29 -20.30 15.83
C ASN A 419 -20.61 -18.92 16.44
N GLN A 420 -19.82 -18.45 17.42
CA GLN A 420 -19.97 -17.10 17.96
C GLN A 420 -19.70 -16.02 16.88
N ALA A 421 -18.63 -16.19 16.10
CA ALA A 421 -18.33 -15.30 14.98
C ALA A 421 -19.44 -15.29 13.92
N LEU A 422 -19.98 -16.46 13.58
CA LEU A 422 -21.05 -16.62 12.59
C LEU A 422 -22.33 -15.92 13.04
N GLN A 423 -22.71 -16.10 14.31
CA GLN A 423 -23.89 -15.44 14.89
C GLN A 423 -23.75 -13.92 14.81
N LEU A 424 -22.61 -13.36 15.23
CA LEU A 424 -22.36 -11.93 15.15
C LEU A 424 -22.40 -11.42 13.70
N ARG A 425 -21.74 -12.12 12.76
CA ARG A 425 -21.73 -11.76 11.33
C ARG A 425 -23.12 -11.73 10.73
N ARG A 426 -24.00 -12.66 11.11
CA ARG A 426 -25.41 -12.66 10.71
C ARG A 426 -26.18 -11.48 11.31
N THR A 427 -25.96 -11.16 12.59
CA THR A 427 -26.61 -10.02 13.25
C THR A 427 -26.23 -8.68 12.59
N ILE A 428 -24.98 -8.51 12.17
CA ILE A 428 -24.51 -7.28 11.50
C ILE A 428 -24.61 -7.33 9.97
N VAL A 429 -25.21 -8.39 9.41
CA VAL A 429 -25.38 -8.61 7.95
C VAL A 429 -24.04 -8.54 7.17
N ASP A 430 -22.95 -9.00 7.79
CA ASP A 430 -21.62 -9.05 7.15
C ASP A 430 -21.49 -10.31 6.28
N ARG A 431 -22.04 -10.26 5.06
CA ARG A 431 -22.14 -11.44 4.17
C ARG A 431 -20.78 -12.02 3.74
N ALA A 432 -19.81 -11.16 3.46
CA ALA A 432 -18.45 -11.60 3.12
C ALA A 432 -17.77 -12.28 4.31
N GLY A 433 -17.96 -11.72 5.52
CA GLY A 433 -17.54 -12.37 6.75
C GLY A 433 -18.26 -13.71 6.95
N GLU A 434 -19.58 -13.74 6.80
CA GLU A 434 -20.39 -14.94 6.95
C GLU A 434 -19.85 -16.08 6.06
N ALA A 435 -19.62 -15.81 4.76
CA ALA A 435 -19.04 -16.77 3.82
C ALA A 435 -17.66 -17.29 4.27
N THR A 436 -16.81 -16.41 4.82
CA THR A 436 -15.49 -16.80 5.35
C THR A 436 -15.62 -17.74 6.54
N THR A 437 -16.45 -17.40 7.53
CA THR A 437 -16.64 -18.21 8.74
C THR A 437 -17.30 -19.55 8.43
N LEU A 438 -18.26 -19.58 7.51
CA LEU A 438 -18.86 -20.81 7.01
C LEU A 438 -17.83 -21.73 6.33
N SER A 439 -16.90 -21.15 5.58
CA SER A 439 -15.80 -21.89 4.96
C SER A 439 -14.87 -22.51 6.01
N ASP A 440 -14.57 -21.78 7.08
CA ASP A 440 -13.71 -22.27 8.17
C ASP A 440 -14.41 -23.35 9.03
N LEU A 441 -15.71 -23.18 9.33
CA LEU A 441 -16.55 -24.21 9.96
C LEU A 441 -16.55 -25.51 9.15
N ARG A 442 -16.72 -25.40 7.83
CA ARG A 442 -16.68 -26.53 6.91
C ARG A 442 -15.36 -27.30 7.02
N CYS A 443 -14.22 -26.62 7.08
CA CYS A 443 -12.91 -27.27 7.24
C CYS A 443 -12.81 -28.05 8.56
N VAL A 444 -13.37 -27.54 9.65
CA VAL A 444 -13.36 -28.24 10.94
C VAL A 444 -14.29 -29.46 10.91
N TYR A 445 -15.52 -29.34 10.41
CA TYR A 445 -16.44 -30.48 10.29
C TYR A 445 -15.91 -31.57 9.35
N ASP A 446 -15.19 -31.19 8.29
CA ASP A 446 -14.46 -32.15 7.45
C ASP A 446 -13.43 -32.94 8.22
N SER A 447 -12.63 -32.26 9.02
CA SER A 447 -11.63 -32.90 9.84
C SER A 447 -12.23 -33.81 10.93
N LEU A 448 -13.51 -33.64 11.26
CA LEU A 448 -14.27 -34.48 12.20
C LEU A 448 -14.99 -35.65 11.51
N GLY A 449 -15.00 -35.71 10.17
CA GLY A 449 -15.74 -36.71 9.41
C GLY A 449 -17.25 -36.43 9.31
N GLU A 450 -17.73 -35.26 9.73
CA GLU A 450 -19.15 -34.86 9.66
C GLU A 450 -19.50 -34.30 8.27
N GLN A 451 -19.52 -35.19 7.28
CA GLN A 451 -19.57 -34.84 5.86
C GLN A 451 -20.79 -34.04 5.43
N GLN A 452 -21.97 -34.37 5.96
CA GLN A 452 -23.21 -33.69 5.57
C GLN A 452 -23.21 -32.23 6.01
N LYS A 453 -22.85 -31.96 7.27
CA LYS A 453 -22.79 -30.57 7.79
C LYS A 453 -21.78 -29.73 7.02
N ALA A 454 -20.64 -30.32 6.66
CA ALA A 454 -19.65 -29.62 5.87
C ALA A 454 -20.15 -29.26 4.47
N LEU A 455 -20.93 -30.12 3.81
CA LEU A 455 -21.56 -29.83 2.51
C LEU A 455 -22.68 -28.76 2.62
N ASP A 456 -23.39 -28.72 3.75
CA ASP A 456 -24.41 -27.71 3.98
C ASP A 456 -23.79 -26.31 4.18
N TYR A 457 -22.73 -26.21 4.98
CA TYR A 457 -21.98 -24.95 5.15
C TYR A 457 -21.27 -24.51 3.88
N TYR A 458 -20.79 -25.47 3.10
CA TYR A 458 -20.23 -25.25 1.78
C TYR A 458 -21.21 -24.56 0.82
N SER A 459 -22.43 -25.07 0.72
CA SER A 459 -23.45 -24.53 -0.19
C SER A 459 -23.85 -23.11 0.21
N GLN A 460 -23.92 -22.85 1.51
CA GLN A 460 -24.18 -21.52 2.06
C GLN A 460 -23.05 -20.53 1.75
N ALA A 461 -21.78 -20.92 1.97
CA ALA A 461 -20.63 -20.05 1.73
C ALA A 461 -20.53 -19.64 0.24
N LEU A 462 -20.71 -20.59 -0.69
CA LEU A 462 -20.65 -20.30 -2.13
C LEU A 462 -21.81 -19.39 -2.57
N SER A 463 -23.04 -19.68 -2.12
CA SER A 463 -24.21 -18.85 -2.42
C SER A 463 -24.02 -17.41 -1.96
N LEU A 464 -23.54 -17.22 -0.72
CA LEU A 464 -23.25 -15.90 -0.18
C LEU A 464 -22.12 -15.19 -0.92
N SER A 465 -21.04 -15.90 -1.26
CA SER A 465 -19.91 -15.29 -2.00
C SER A 465 -20.33 -14.76 -3.38
N ARG A 466 -21.25 -15.45 -4.07
CA ARG A 466 -21.81 -15.00 -5.36
C ARG A 466 -22.76 -13.83 -5.20
N ALA A 467 -23.56 -13.83 -4.14
CA ALA A 467 -24.50 -12.74 -3.85
C ALA A 467 -23.81 -11.42 -3.44
N VAL A 468 -22.53 -11.47 -3.05
CA VAL A 468 -21.74 -10.27 -2.71
C VAL A 468 -21.26 -9.52 -3.97
N GLU A 469 -21.36 -10.13 -5.16
CA GLU A 469 -20.93 -9.54 -6.46
C GLU A 469 -19.48 -9.03 -6.48
N ASP A 470 -18.64 -9.45 -5.52
CA ASP A 470 -17.19 -9.21 -5.50
C ASP A 470 -16.46 -10.44 -6.05
N PRO A 471 -15.89 -10.35 -7.27
CA PRO A 471 -15.21 -11.50 -7.89
C PRO A 471 -14.00 -11.98 -7.07
N SER A 472 -13.40 -11.13 -6.24
CA SER A 472 -12.26 -11.49 -5.39
C SER A 472 -12.69 -12.44 -4.27
N VAL A 473 -13.85 -12.19 -3.68
CA VAL A 473 -14.44 -13.03 -2.62
C VAL A 473 -14.87 -14.37 -3.19
N GLU A 474 -15.49 -14.39 -4.39
CA GLU A 474 -15.86 -15.64 -5.06
C GLU A 474 -14.62 -16.46 -5.40
N ALA A 475 -13.58 -15.86 -6.00
CA ALA A 475 -12.35 -16.56 -6.33
C ALA A 475 -11.69 -17.18 -5.09
N LEU A 476 -11.54 -16.41 -4.00
CA LEU A 476 -10.97 -16.90 -2.75
C LEU A 476 -11.79 -18.07 -2.18
N THR A 477 -13.12 -17.95 -2.20
CA THR A 477 -14.02 -19.01 -1.75
C THR A 477 -13.77 -20.27 -2.59
N LEU A 478 -13.85 -20.19 -3.91
CA LEU A 478 -13.60 -21.30 -4.83
C LEU A 478 -12.22 -21.97 -4.63
N ARG A 479 -11.16 -21.21 -4.36
CA ARG A 479 -9.84 -21.79 -4.03
C ARG A 479 -9.87 -22.60 -2.75
N ARG A 480 -10.46 -22.05 -1.67
CA ARG A 480 -10.61 -22.79 -0.40
C ARG A 480 -11.43 -24.06 -0.59
N LEU A 481 -12.44 -24.01 -1.46
CA LEU A 481 -13.23 -25.17 -1.83
C LEU A 481 -12.40 -26.23 -2.54
N ALA A 482 -11.58 -25.82 -3.51
CA ALA A 482 -10.66 -26.71 -4.22
C ALA A 482 -9.68 -27.41 -3.26
N GLN A 483 -9.04 -26.66 -2.36
CA GLN A 483 -8.13 -27.21 -1.36
C GLN A 483 -8.80 -28.28 -0.50
N ALA A 484 -10.00 -28.01 -0.02
CA ALA A 484 -10.66 -28.91 0.91
C ALA A 484 -11.32 -30.12 0.22
N TYR A 485 -11.85 -30.01 -1.01
CA TYR A 485 -12.16 -31.22 -1.81
C TYR A 485 -10.91 -32.03 -2.14
N GLY A 486 -9.80 -31.33 -2.43
CA GLY A 486 -8.49 -31.92 -2.61
C GLY A 486 -8.10 -32.75 -1.40
N ASN A 487 -8.14 -32.19 -0.19
CA ASN A 487 -7.80 -32.89 1.05
C ASN A 487 -8.68 -34.12 1.33
N ARG A 488 -9.92 -34.16 0.81
CA ARG A 488 -10.81 -35.32 0.90
C ARG A 488 -10.53 -36.40 -0.16
N GLY A 489 -9.67 -36.12 -1.15
CA GLY A 489 -9.38 -37.03 -2.26
C GLY A 489 -10.32 -36.90 -3.46
N ASP A 490 -11.34 -36.03 -3.40
CA ASP A 490 -12.18 -35.71 -4.57
C ASP A 490 -11.47 -34.68 -5.46
N LEU A 491 -10.46 -35.17 -6.17
CA LEU A 491 -9.58 -34.32 -6.96
C LEU A 491 -10.28 -33.75 -8.21
N VAL A 492 -11.33 -34.41 -8.72
CA VAL A 492 -12.07 -33.96 -9.90
C VAL A 492 -12.91 -32.73 -9.56
N THR A 493 -13.66 -32.77 -8.47
CA THR A 493 -14.43 -31.60 -8.00
C THR A 493 -13.49 -30.48 -7.57
N ALA A 494 -12.41 -30.82 -6.86
CA ALA A 494 -11.38 -29.85 -6.48
C ALA A 494 -10.83 -29.08 -7.70
N ARG A 495 -10.48 -29.82 -8.76
CA ARG A 495 -9.98 -29.26 -10.02
C ARG A 495 -10.98 -28.28 -10.65
N LYS A 496 -12.26 -28.63 -10.70
CA LYS A 496 -13.30 -27.75 -11.26
C LYS A 496 -13.38 -26.41 -10.52
N HIS A 497 -13.28 -26.42 -9.18
CA HIS A 497 -13.33 -25.19 -8.40
C HIS A 497 -12.11 -24.30 -8.59
N ILE A 498 -10.91 -24.88 -8.63
CA ILE A 498 -9.70 -24.07 -8.85
C ILE A 498 -9.64 -23.51 -10.28
N GLU A 499 -10.12 -24.24 -11.29
CA GLU A 499 -10.22 -23.74 -12.66
C GLU A 499 -11.20 -22.56 -12.76
N ALA A 500 -12.34 -22.63 -12.06
CA ALA A 500 -13.27 -21.50 -11.97
C ALA A 500 -12.66 -20.29 -11.24
N ALA A 501 -11.93 -20.52 -10.14
CA ALA A 501 -11.22 -19.46 -9.42
C ALA A 501 -10.15 -18.80 -10.30
N LEU A 502 -9.37 -19.59 -11.04
CA LEU A 502 -8.36 -19.11 -11.98
C LEU A 502 -8.98 -18.30 -13.12
N ALA A 503 -10.15 -18.70 -13.63
CA ALA A 503 -10.86 -17.92 -14.65
C ALA A 503 -11.27 -16.53 -14.15
N ILE A 504 -11.79 -16.44 -12.92
CA ILE A 504 -12.15 -15.16 -12.30
C ILE A 504 -10.89 -14.31 -12.08
N VAL A 505 -9.87 -14.88 -11.45
CA VAL A 505 -8.59 -14.21 -11.21
C VAL A 505 -8.06 -13.68 -12.54
N GLU A 506 -7.99 -14.49 -13.60
CA GLU A 506 -7.51 -14.07 -14.93
C GLU A 506 -8.37 -13.00 -15.60
N SER A 507 -9.69 -13.01 -15.39
CA SER A 507 -10.58 -11.96 -15.90
C SER A 507 -10.36 -10.61 -15.19
N LEU A 508 -10.03 -10.64 -13.89
CA LEU A 508 -9.67 -9.43 -13.15
C LEU A 508 -8.37 -8.82 -13.71
N ARG A 509 -7.44 -9.64 -14.23
CA ARG A 509 -6.17 -9.21 -14.84
C ARG A 509 -6.36 -8.30 -16.05
N THR A 510 -7.33 -8.61 -16.91
CA THR A 510 -7.56 -7.87 -18.17
C THR A 510 -8.02 -6.43 -17.94
N ASN A 511 -8.55 -6.14 -16.74
CA ASN A 511 -9.07 -4.83 -16.36
C ASN A 511 -8.08 -4.00 -15.50
N VAL A 512 -6.84 -4.48 -15.33
CA VAL A 512 -5.80 -3.77 -14.57
C VAL A 512 -4.92 -2.92 -15.51
N PHE A 513 -5.09 -1.60 -15.43
CA PHE A 513 -4.53 -0.64 -16.40
C PHE A 513 -3.13 -0.10 -16.04
N SER A 514 -2.68 -0.16 -14.77
CA SER A 514 -1.32 0.26 -14.39
C SER A 514 -0.33 -0.92 -14.42
N GLN A 515 0.94 -0.63 -14.76
CA GLN A 515 2.02 -1.63 -14.78
C GLN A 515 2.34 -2.17 -13.37
N GLU A 516 2.11 -1.37 -12.33
CA GLU A 516 2.42 -1.66 -10.93
C GLU A 516 1.26 -2.41 -10.22
N LEU A 517 0.00 -2.10 -10.54
CA LEU A 517 -1.20 -2.84 -10.07
C LEU A 517 -1.16 -4.31 -10.51
N ARG A 518 -0.53 -4.56 -11.67
CA ARG A 518 -0.35 -5.92 -12.18
C ARG A 518 0.63 -6.71 -11.30
N ALA A 519 1.73 -6.12 -10.82
CA ALA A 519 2.69 -6.79 -9.94
C ALA A 519 2.05 -7.31 -8.64
N SER A 520 1.23 -6.48 -7.98
CA SER A 520 0.49 -6.92 -6.79
C SER A 520 -0.60 -7.94 -7.07
N TYR A 521 -1.22 -7.89 -8.25
CA TYR A 521 -2.17 -8.91 -8.67
C TYR A 521 -1.47 -10.28 -8.78
N PHE A 522 -0.21 -10.36 -9.24
CA PHE A 522 0.52 -11.64 -9.35
C PHE A 522 0.82 -12.31 -8.02
N ALA A 523 1.21 -11.54 -7.00
CA ALA A 523 1.41 -12.07 -5.66
C ALA A 523 0.13 -12.74 -5.12
N SER A 524 -1.04 -12.21 -5.48
CA SER A 524 -2.34 -12.80 -5.11
C SER A 524 -2.71 -14.03 -5.96
N ALA A 525 -2.36 -14.04 -7.25
CA ALA A 525 -2.68 -15.11 -8.20
C ALA A 525 -1.82 -16.38 -8.00
N GLN A 526 -0.59 -16.24 -7.48
CA GLN A 526 0.36 -17.34 -7.30
C GLN A 526 -0.24 -18.51 -6.49
N GLN A 527 -0.93 -18.21 -5.39
CA GLN A 527 -1.54 -19.22 -4.52
C GLN A 527 -2.64 -20.06 -5.24
N TYR A 528 -3.26 -19.52 -6.29
CA TYR A 528 -4.25 -20.25 -7.09
C TYR A 528 -3.56 -21.27 -8.01
N PHE A 529 -2.47 -20.86 -8.66
CA PHE A 529 -1.67 -21.77 -9.50
C PHE A 529 -1.00 -22.87 -8.67
N GLU A 530 -0.49 -22.55 -7.48
CA GLU A 530 0.07 -23.55 -6.55
C GLU A 530 -0.97 -24.64 -6.20
N THR A 531 -2.18 -24.23 -5.84
CA THR A 531 -3.29 -25.16 -5.55
C THR A 531 -3.63 -26.00 -6.78
N TYR A 532 -3.63 -25.39 -7.98
CA TYR A 532 -3.93 -26.10 -9.22
C TYR A 532 -2.87 -27.15 -9.57
N ILE A 533 -1.58 -26.80 -9.42
CA ILE A 533 -0.44 -27.68 -9.66
C ILE A 533 -0.48 -28.89 -8.70
N ASP A 534 -0.68 -28.68 -7.39
CA ASP A 534 -0.81 -29.80 -6.43
C ASP A 534 -1.94 -30.76 -6.82
N LEU A 535 -3.12 -30.22 -7.18
CA LEU A 535 -4.25 -31.04 -7.59
C LEU A 535 -3.99 -31.84 -8.87
N LEU A 536 -3.35 -31.23 -9.87
CA LEU A 536 -2.95 -31.92 -11.10
C LEU A 536 -1.92 -33.01 -10.83
N MET A 537 -0.92 -32.75 -9.98
CA MET A 537 0.10 -33.74 -9.65
C MET A 537 -0.47 -34.93 -8.86
N ARG A 538 -1.44 -34.68 -7.99
CA ARG A 538 -2.16 -35.76 -7.29
C ARG A 538 -3.06 -36.55 -8.22
N LEU A 539 -3.68 -35.90 -9.21
CA LEU A 539 -4.41 -36.58 -10.28
C LEU A 539 -3.46 -37.42 -11.14
N HIS A 540 -2.24 -36.94 -11.41
CA HIS A 540 -1.22 -37.68 -12.14
C HIS A 540 -0.81 -38.96 -11.40
N GLN A 541 -0.64 -38.91 -10.07
CA GLN A 541 -0.35 -40.09 -9.27
C GLN A 541 -1.43 -41.18 -9.37
N LEU A 542 -2.70 -40.79 -9.53
CA LEU A 542 -3.82 -41.73 -9.69
C LEU A 542 -3.94 -42.27 -11.11
N ASP A 543 -3.68 -41.43 -12.12
CA ASP A 543 -3.81 -41.78 -13.54
C ASP A 543 -2.71 -41.12 -14.38
N PRO A 544 -1.50 -41.72 -14.42
CA PRO A 544 -0.36 -41.15 -15.14
C PRO A 544 -0.60 -41.00 -16.65
N ALA A 545 -1.46 -41.84 -17.23
CA ALA A 545 -1.72 -41.87 -18.67
C ALA A 545 -2.44 -40.62 -19.20
N LYS A 546 -3.09 -39.84 -18.32
CA LYS A 546 -3.80 -38.61 -18.70
C LYS A 546 -2.91 -37.37 -18.87
N GLY A 547 -1.61 -37.47 -18.60
CA GLY A 547 -0.66 -36.37 -18.84
C GLY A 547 -0.87 -35.13 -17.96
N TYR A 548 -1.37 -35.32 -16.74
CA TYR A 548 -1.59 -34.23 -15.79
C TYR A 548 -0.28 -33.56 -15.33
N ASP A 549 0.84 -34.27 -15.33
CA ASP A 549 2.17 -33.74 -15.08
C ASP A 549 2.59 -32.71 -16.15
N ALA A 550 2.31 -32.99 -17.43
CA ALA A 550 2.53 -32.03 -18.52
C ALA A 550 1.62 -30.80 -18.40
N THR A 551 0.38 -30.99 -17.94
CA THR A 551 -0.56 -29.89 -17.68
C THR A 551 -0.08 -29.03 -16.51
N ALA A 552 0.45 -29.66 -15.46
CA ALA A 552 0.99 -28.97 -14.29
C ALA A 552 2.25 -28.17 -14.61
N LEU A 553 3.15 -28.73 -15.43
CA LEU A 553 4.31 -28.02 -15.98
C LEU A 553 3.87 -26.75 -16.73
N GLN A 554 2.90 -26.88 -17.64
CA GLN A 554 2.37 -25.73 -18.38
C GLN A 554 1.70 -24.69 -17.46
N ALA A 555 1.01 -25.12 -16.40
CA ALA A 555 0.45 -24.23 -15.40
C ALA A 555 1.55 -23.45 -14.64
N GLY A 556 2.68 -24.10 -14.35
CA GLY A 556 3.87 -23.47 -13.78
C GLY A 556 4.45 -22.39 -14.69
N GLU A 557 4.63 -22.70 -15.97
CA GLU A 557 5.07 -21.72 -16.98
C GLU A 557 4.07 -20.56 -17.14
N ARG A 558 2.76 -20.85 -17.05
CA ARG A 558 1.71 -19.81 -17.07
C ARG A 558 1.77 -18.90 -15.84
N ALA A 559 2.05 -19.45 -14.66
CA ALA A 559 2.26 -18.67 -13.45
C ALA A 559 3.53 -17.79 -13.54
N ARG A 560 4.57 -18.30 -14.21
CA ARG A 560 5.91 -17.68 -14.30
C ARG A 560 6.12 -16.70 -15.45
N ALA A 561 5.23 -16.66 -16.45
CA ALA A 561 5.36 -15.89 -17.71
C ALA A 561 5.64 -14.38 -17.58
N ARG A 562 5.89 -13.85 -16.37
CA ARG A 562 6.16 -12.45 -16.09
C ARG A 562 7.45 -12.13 -15.31
N SER A 563 8.17 -13.13 -14.77
CA SER A 563 9.47 -12.91 -14.09
C SER A 563 10.52 -12.27 -15.02
N LEU A 564 10.43 -12.53 -16.32
CA LEU A 564 11.26 -11.91 -17.35
C LEU A 564 11.04 -10.40 -17.50
N LEU A 565 9.82 -9.91 -17.30
CA LEU A 565 9.46 -8.52 -17.57
C LEU A 565 10.08 -7.58 -16.53
N GLU A 566 10.16 -8.00 -15.27
CA GLU A 566 10.84 -7.23 -14.22
C GLU A 566 12.34 -7.11 -14.53
N MET A 567 12.98 -8.20 -14.98
CA MET A 567 14.40 -8.17 -15.42
C MET A 567 14.66 -7.40 -16.71
N LEU A 568 13.77 -7.47 -17.71
CA LEU A 568 13.93 -6.74 -18.99
C LEU A 568 13.52 -5.27 -18.93
N THR A 569 12.59 -4.90 -18.02
CA THR A 569 12.22 -3.48 -17.82
C THR A 569 13.34 -2.73 -17.08
N GLU A 570 14.07 -3.41 -16.19
CA GLU A 570 15.26 -2.86 -15.53
C GLU A 570 16.41 -2.58 -16.49
N SER A 571 16.54 -3.34 -17.59
CA SER A 571 17.62 -3.13 -18.55
C SER A 571 17.36 -2.03 -19.58
N ARG A 572 16.10 -1.59 -19.79
CA ARG A 572 15.60 -0.50 -20.67
C ARG A 572 16.13 -0.44 -22.13
N ALA A 573 17.14 -1.21 -22.51
CA ALA A 573 17.98 -0.90 -23.67
C ALA A 573 17.48 -1.51 -25.00
N ASP A 574 16.74 -2.63 -25.00
CA ASP A 574 16.48 -3.39 -26.25
C ASP A 574 15.03 -3.79 -26.56
N VAL A 575 14.06 -3.60 -25.63
CA VAL A 575 12.67 -4.09 -25.84
C VAL A 575 11.92 -3.30 -26.94
N HIS A 576 12.43 -2.13 -27.34
CA HIS A 576 11.82 -1.26 -28.35
C HIS A 576 12.54 -1.25 -29.71
N GLN A 577 13.59 -2.06 -29.89
CA GLN A 577 14.36 -2.12 -31.12
C GLN A 577 13.51 -2.65 -32.29
N GLY A 578 13.48 -1.93 -33.42
CA GLY A 578 12.74 -2.31 -34.62
C GLY A 578 11.23 -2.06 -34.56
N MET A 579 10.72 -1.38 -33.53
CA MET A 579 9.32 -0.95 -33.48
C MET A 579 9.09 0.25 -34.40
N ASP A 580 7.91 0.29 -35.03
CA ASP A 580 7.47 1.43 -35.83
C ASP A 580 7.41 2.68 -34.95
N SER A 581 8.34 3.61 -35.20
CA SER A 581 8.44 4.88 -34.47
C SER A 581 7.15 5.69 -34.54
N ALA A 582 6.36 5.56 -35.60
CA ALA A 582 5.07 6.20 -35.75
C ALA A 582 4.01 5.57 -34.84
N LEU A 583 3.99 4.24 -34.67
CA LEU A 583 3.08 3.58 -33.72
C LEU A 583 3.48 3.84 -32.26
N LEU A 584 4.78 3.88 -31.95
CA LEU A 584 5.27 4.27 -30.63
C LEU A 584 5.00 5.75 -30.32
N GLY A 585 5.12 6.62 -31.33
CA GLY A 585 4.73 8.01 -31.28
C GLY A 585 3.22 8.16 -31.10
N ARG A 586 2.41 7.39 -31.84
CA ARG A 586 0.95 7.37 -31.73
C ARG A 586 0.49 6.83 -30.37
N ARG A 587 1.12 5.78 -29.83
CA ARG A 587 0.87 5.28 -28.48
C ARG A 587 1.16 6.36 -27.44
N ARG A 588 2.32 7.01 -27.50
CA ARG A 588 2.68 8.13 -26.61
C ARG A 588 1.73 9.32 -26.76
N SER A 589 1.39 9.67 -27.98
CA SER A 589 0.43 10.75 -28.30
C SER A 589 -0.96 10.41 -27.80
N LEU A 590 -1.44 9.18 -27.96
CA LEU A 590 -2.72 8.72 -27.43
C LEU A 590 -2.70 8.71 -25.90
N GLN A 591 -1.61 8.29 -25.27
CA GLN A 591 -1.46 8.37 -23.81
C GLN A 591 -1.48 9.82 -23.32
N GLN A 592 -0.77 10.73 -24.00
CA GLN A 592 -0.77 12.16 -23.69
C GLN A 592 -2.12 12.81 -23.96
N THR A 593 -2.81 12.40 -25.03
CA THR A 593 -4.13 12.93 -25.40
C THR A 593 -5.20 12.39 -24.46
N LEU A 594 -5.16 11.11 -24.09
CA LEU A 594 -6.01 10.53 -23.05
C LEU A 594 -5.78 11.23 -21.72
N ALA A 595 -4.53 11.49 -21.33
CA ALA A 595 -4.22 12.27 -20.13
C ALA A 595 -4.78 13.70 -20.23
N ALA A 596 -4.60 14.38 -21.37
CA ALA A 596 -5.11 15.74 -21.59
C ALA A 596 -6.64 15.79 -21.69
N ARG A 597 -7.31 14.75 -22.20
CA ARG A 597 -8.79 14.64 -22.28
C ARG A 597 -9.38 14.23 -20.95
N ALA A 598 -8.73 13.37 -20.19
CA ALA A 598 -9.05 13.11 -18.79
C ALA A 598 -8.92 14.40 -17.97
N GLU A 599 -7.84 15.17 -18.17
CA GLU A 599 -7.67 16.48 -17.54
C GLU A 599 -8.72 17.50 -18.03
N ARG A 600 -9.06 17.53 -19.32
CA ARG A 600 -10.15 18.35 -19.87
C ARG A 600 -11.51 17.91 -19.32
N GLN A 601 -11.73 16.62 -19.08
CA GLN A 601 -12.92 16.08 -18.43
C GLN A 601 -13.00 16.58 -16.99
N THR A 602 -11.88 16.55 -16.26
CA THR A 602 -11.77 17.15 -14.93
C THR A 602 -12.08 18.65 -14.94
N ARG A 603 -11.66 19.39 -15.97
CA ARG A 603 -11.96 20.82 -16.14
C ARG A 603 -13.42 21.09 -16.55
N LEU A 604 -13.98 20.28 -17.45
CA LEU A 604 -15.36 20.41 -17.96
C LEU A 604 -16.41 20.00 -16.93
N MET A 605 -16.07 19.09 -16.02
CA MET A 605 -16.90 18.73 -14.86
C MET A 605 -16.94 19.84 -13.79
N GLY A 606 -16.27 20.98 -14.01
CA GLY A 606 -16.14 22.10 -13.08
C GLY A 606 -16.68 23.45 -13.57
N GLY A 607 -17.36 23.55 -14.72
CA GLY A 607 -17.90 24.80 -15.27
C GLY A 607 -19.28 24.66 -15.96
N GLU A 608 -19.94 25.78 -16.29
CA GLU A 608 -21.25 25.82 -16.98
C GLU A 608 -21.12 25.41 -18.46
N GLN A 609 -21.29 24.12 -18.75
CA GLN A 609 -21.25 23.52 -20.08
C GLN A 609 -22.31 22.40 -20.16
N THR A 610 -22.88 22.15 -21.34
CA THR A 610 -24.09 21.33 -21.55
C THR A 610 -23.82 19.82 -21.40
N GLU A 611 -24.78 19.03 -20.89
CA GLU A 611 -24.67 17.55 -20.77
C GLU A 611 -24.21 16.86 -22.07
N VAL A 612 -24.55 17.44 -23.22
CA VAL A 612 -24.13 17.00 -24.55
C VAL A 612 -22.61 17.02 -24.70
N GLN A 613 -21.91 18.05 -24.18
CA GLN A 613 -20.46 18.17 -24.27
C GLN A 613 -19.73 17.19 -23.34
N ILE A 614 -20.34 16.84 -22.20
CA ILE A 614 -19.81 15.82 -21.28
C ILE A 614 -20.00 14.43 -21.88
N ALA A 615 -21.15 14.17 -22.50
CA ALA A 615 -21.41 12.91 -23.20
C ALA A 615 -20.49 12.75 -24.42
N GLU A 616 -20.29 13.81 -25.21
CA GLU A 616 -19.34 13.83 -26.33
C GLU A 616 -17.91 13.60 -25.88
N LEU A 617 -17.47 14.22 -24.77
CA LEU A 617 -16.12 14.00 -24.25
C LEU A 617 -15.93 12.59 -23.68
N LYS A 618 -16.94 12.02 -23.02
CA LYS A 618 -16.90 10.61 -22.59
C LYS A 618 -16.77 9.68 -23.78
N LYS A 619 -17.54 9.94 -24.84
CA LYS A 619 -17.46 9.20 -26.10
C LYS A 619 -16.08 9.36 -26.76
N GLU A 620 -15.51 10.57 -26.79
CA GLU A 620 -14.14 10.80 -27.25
C GLU A 620 -13.11 10.00 -26.42
N ILE A 621 -13.27 9.92 -25.10
CA ILE A 621 -12.36 9.16 -24.24
C ILE A 621 -12.50 7.65 -24.50
N GLU A 622 -13.71 7.12 -24.62
CA GLU A 622 -13.95 5.72 -25.00
C GLU A 622 -13.39 5.39 -26.39
N GLU A 623 -13.55 6.29 -27.36
CA GLU A 623 -12.97 6.15 -28.69
C GLU A 623 -11.43 6.18 -28.65
N LEU A 624 -10.83 7.10 -27.87
CA LEU A 624 -9.38 7.17 -27.69
C LEU A 624 -8.82 5.95 -26.94
N LEU A 625 -9.57 5.39 -25.99
CA LEU A 625 -9.22 4.16 -25.30
C LEU A 625 -9.26 2.97 -26.25
N THR A 626 -10.30 2.90 -27.09
CA THR A 626 -10.42 1.87 -28.14
C THR A 626 -9.26 2.00 -29.14
N GLN A 627 -8.94 3.21 -29.59
CA GLN A 627 -7.79 3.47 -30.45
C GLN A 627 -6.46 3.14 -29.77
N HIS A 628 -6.31 3.37 -28.47
CA HIS A 628 -5.12 2.98 -27.73
C HIS A 628 -5.00 1.45 -27.65
N GLN A 629 -6.11 0.74 -27.42
CA GLN A 629 -6.15 -0.73 -27.45
C GLN A 629 -5.83 -1.27 -28.85
N GLU A 630 -6.37 -0.65 -29.90
CA GLU A 630 -6.07 -1.00 -31.28
C GLU A 630 -4.60 -0.72 -31.62
N VAL A 631 -4.04 0.40 -31.18
CA VAL A 631 -2.61 0.72 -31.38
C VAL A 631 -1.73 -0.25 -30.61
N GLU A 632 -2.09 -0.63 -29.38
CA GLU A 632 -1.40 -1.70 -28.64
C GLU A 632 -1.52 -3.04 -29.36
N ALA A 633 -2.69 -3.39 -29.88
CA ALA A 633 -2.89 -4.61 -30.66
C ALA A 633 -2.11 -4.58 -31.98
N GLN A 634 -2.04 -3.44 -32.65
CA GLN A 634 -1.24 -3.22 -33.86
C GLN A 634 0.25 -3.24 -33.56
N ILE A 635 0.70 -2.65 -32.44
CA ILE A 635 2.07 -2.74 -31.95
C ILE A 635 2.43 -4.20 -31.71
N LYS A 636 1.56 -4.96 -31.05
CA LYS A 636 1.76 -6.41 -30.84
C LYS A 636 1.74 -7.20 -32.14
N ALA A 637 0.86 -6.88 -33.08
CA ALA A 637 0.75 -7.56 -34.36
C ALA A 637 1.94 -7.25 -35.30
N ARG A 638 2.41 -6.00 -35.31
CA ARG A 638 3.53 -5.53 -36.16
C ARG A 638 4.89 -5.71 -35.53
N SER A 639 4.95 -5.86 -34.20
CA SER A 639 6.17 -6.23 -33.47
C SER A 639 5.94 -7.55 -32.73
N PRO A 640 6.02 -8.69 -33.45
CA PRO A 640 6.01 -10.01 -32.83
C PRO A 640 7.05 -10.17 -31.71
N ARG A 641 8.19 -9.46 -31.84
CA ARG A 641 9.23 -9.36 -30.81
C ARG A 641 8.70 -8.76 -29.51
N TYR A 642 8.11 -7.56 -29.59
CA TYR A 642 7.50 -6.89 -28.43
C TYR A 642 6.35 -7.70 -27.82
N ALA A 643 5.48 -8.29 -28.64
CA ALA A 643 4.40 -9.14 -28.16
C ALA A 643 4.92 -10.38 -27.42
N ALA A 644 5.94 -11.05 -27.98
CA ALA A 644 6.56 -12.22 -27.38
C ALA A 644 7.29 -11.91 -26.06
N LEU A 645 7.89 -10.72 -25.93
CA LEU A 645 8.57 -10.29 -24.71
C LEU A 645 7.62 -9.75 -23.63
N THR A 646 6.51 -9.10 -24.03
CA THR A 646 5.57 -8.47 -23.07
C THR A 646 4.47 -9.41 -22.58
N GLN A 647 4.13 -10.45 -23.33
CA GLN A 647 3.18 -11.51 -22.97
C GLN A 647 3.64 -12.83 -23.60
N PRO A 648 4.74 -13.44 -23.11
CA PRO A 648 5.19 -14.71 -23.65
C PRO A 648 4.09 -15.75 -23.49
N LYS A 649 3.72 -16.40 -24.61
CA LYS A 649 2.77 -17.50 -24.58
C LYS A 649 3.44 -18.65 -23.83
N PRO A 650 2.86 -19.15 -22.71
CA PRO A 650 3.39 -20.30 -22.01
C PRO A 650 3.45 -21.49 -22.97
N LEU A 651 4.63 -22.09 -23.09
CA LEU A 651 4.84 -23.22 -23.98
C LEU A 651 4.18 -24.48 -23.39
N SER A 652 3.59 -25.28 -24.28
CA SER A 652 3.22 -26.66 -23.97
C SER A 652 4.46 -27.54 -23.85
N LEU A 653 4.32 -28.70 -23.19
CA LEU A 653 5.39 -29.70 -23.12
C LEU A 653 5.97 -30.02 -24.51
N LYS A 654 5.10 -30.24 -25.50
CA LYS A 654 5.52 -30.56 -26.87
C LYS A 654 6.35 -29.44 -27.49
N GLU A 655 5.95 -28.19 -27.31
CA GLU A 655 6.72 -27.04 -27.80
C GLU A 655 8.07 -26.90 -27.09
N ILE A 656 8.13 -27.17 -25.78
CA ILE A 656 9.40 -27.20 -25.02
C ILE A 656 10.33 -28.27 -25.60
N GLN A 657 9.83 -29.50 -25.76
CA GLN A 657 10.60 -30.63 -26.27
C GLN A 657 11.10 -30.43 -27.70
N GLN A 658 10.30 -29.80 -28.56
CA GLN A 658 10.62 -29.63 -29.98
C GLN A 658 11.44 -28.38 -30.30
N HIS A 659 11.29 -27.30 -29.52
CA HIS A 659 11.85 -25.99 -29.87
C HIS A 659 12.89 -25.48 -28.86
N VAL A 660 13.01 -26.10 -27.69
CA VAL A 660 13.91 -25.64 -26.63
C VAL A 660 14.92 -26.71 -26.22
N LEU A 661 14.56 -27.99 -26.23
CA LEU A 661 15.47 -29.04 -25.77
C LEU A 661 16.17 -29.74 -26.94
N ASP A 662 17.47 -30.02 -26.76
CA ASP A 662 18.26 -30.91 -27.61
C ASP A 662 18.63 -32.20 -26.82
N SER A 663 19.29 -33.16 -27.47
CA SER A 663 19.61 -34.47 -26.84
C SER A 663 20.49 -34.36 -25.59
N GLU A 664 21.33 -33.33 -25.55
CA GLU A 664 22.30 -33.06 -24.48
C GLU A 664 21.72 -32.20 -23.36
N THR A 665 20.47 -31.74 -23.48
CA THR A 665 19.85 -30.84 -22.52
C THR A 665 18.81 -31.57 -21.65
N LEU A 666 18.86 -31.32 -20.35
CA LEU A 666 17.86 -31.69 -19.36
C LEU A 666 17.27 -30.43 -18.73
N LEU A 667 15.95 -30.27 -18.81
CA LEU A 667 15.23 -29.24 -18.09
C LEU A 667 14.81 -29.77 -16.71
N LEU A 668 15.14 -29.01 -15.67
CA LEU A 668 14.70 -29.18 -14.29
C LEU A 668 13.82 -27.98 -13.91
N GLU A 669 12.52 -28.21 -13.79
CA GLU A 669 11.57 -27.17 -13.38
C GLU A 669 11.01 -27.46 -12.00
N TYR A 670 11.04 -26.48 -11.10
CA TYR A 670 10.60 -26.62 -9.72
C TYR A 670 9.30 -25.87 -9.47
N ALA A 671 8.42 -26.41 -8.63
CA ALA A 671 7.28 -25.70 -8.05
C ALA A 671 7.21 -26.00 -6.54
N LEU A 672 7.38 -24.99 -5.71
CA LEU A 672 7.35 -25.13 -4.26
C LEU A 672 5.93 -24.93 -3.76
N GLY A 673 5.40 -25.87 -2.99
CA GLY A 673 4.06 -25.78 -2.40
C GLY A 673 4.06 -25.99 -0.89
N ASP A 674 3.05 -25.47 -0.21
CA ASP A 674 2.99 -25.44 1.26
C ASP A 674 2.91 -26.83 1.90
N THR A 675 2.27 -27.78 1.22
CA THR A 675 2.10 -29.17 1.64
C THR A 675 3.15 -30.08 1.01
N ARG A 676 3.44 -29.88 -0.27
CA ARG A 676 4.34 -30.69 -1.12
C ARG A 676 4.92 -29.79 -2.20
N SER A 677 6.13 -30.12 -2.65
CA SER A 677 6.74 -29.45 -3.80
C SER A 677 6.94 -30.45 -4.94
N TYR A 678 7.25 -29.97 -6.13
CA TYR A 678 7.39 -30.81 -7.32
C TYR A 678 8.59 -30.42 -8.16
N LEU A 679 9.16 -31.42 -8.83
CA LEU A 679 10.21 -31.30 -9.83
C LEU A 679 9.77 -32.01 -11.11
N TRP A 680 9.92 -31.34 -12.25
CA TRP A 680 9.83 -31.95 -13.57
C TRP A 680 11.21 -32.03 -14.22
N ALA A 681 11.53 -33.22 -14.73
CA ALA A 681 12.71 -33.53 -15.51
C ALA A 681 12.29 -33.81 -16.96
N VAL A 682 12.63 -32.90 -17.88
CA VAL A 682 12.17 -32.94 -19.26
C VAL A 682 13.34 -33.07 -20.23
N THR A 683 13.22 -34.00 -21.17
CA THR A 683 14.11 -34.19 -22.31
C THR A 683 13.30 -34.07 -23.61
N PRO A 684 13.92 -34.04 -24.80
CA PRO A 684 13.17 -33.98 -26.07
C PRO A 684 12.15 -35.11 -26.28
N THR A 685 12.30 -36.23 -25.57
CA THR A 685 11.46 -37.42 -25.74
C THR A 685 10.75 -37.89 -24.48
N SER A 686 11.04 -37.31 -23.31
CA SER A 686 10.46 -37.75 -22.04
C SER A 686 10.12 -36.60 -21.10
N ILE A 687 9.11 -36.82 -20.26
CA ILE A 687 8.85 -36.06 -19.03
C ILE A 687 8.84 -37.05 -17.87
N LYS A 688 9.52 -36.69 -16.78
CA LYS A 688 9.39 -37.36 -15.49
C LYS A 688 9.07 -36.32 -14.43
N SER A 689 8.24 -36.68 -13.46
CA SER A 689 7.84 -35.78 -12.39
C SER A 689 8.06 -36.44 -11.03
N PHE A 690 8.48 -35.64 -10.05
CA PHE A 690 8.86 -36.10 -8.72
C PHE A 690 8.21 -35.22 -7.66
N GLU A 691 7.73 -35.86 -6.59
CA GLU A 691 7.30 -35.17 -5.38
C GLU A 691 8.53 -34.86 -4.51
N LEU A 692 8.62 -33.63 -4.02
CA LEU A 692 9.68 -33.10 -3.18
C LEU A 692 9.12 -32.68 -1.81
N PRO A 693 9.98 -32.46 -0.79
CA PRO A 693 9.57 -31.94 0.51
C PRO A 693 8.79 -30.62 0.39
N ARG A 694 7.97 -30.32 1.40
CA ARG A 694 7.18 -29.08 1.43
C ARG A 694 8.07 -27.82 1.43
N ARG A 695 7.55 -26.73 0.87
CA ARG A 695 8.22 -25.42 0.71
C ARG A 695 8.99 -24.99 1.95
N ALA A 696 8.38 -25.06 3.13
CA ALA A 696 9.00 -24.58 4.37
C ALA A 696 10.35 -25.26 4.68
N GLU A 697 10.52 -26.53 4.32
CA GLU A 697 11.75 -27.28 4.54
C GLU A 697 12.82 -26.91 3.52
N ILE A 698 12.44 -26.86 2.24
CA ILE A 698 13.32 -26.46 1.13
C ILE A 698 13.78 -25.02 1.31
N GLU A 699 12.88 -24.08 1.60
CA GLU A 699 13.24 -22.66 1.79
C GLU A 699 14.17 -22.46 2.99
N LYS A 700 13.97 -23.20 4.07
CA LYS A 700 14.85 -23.14 5.23
C LYS A 700 16.26 -23.57 4.86
N ALA A 701 16.40 -24.69 4.16
CA ALA A 701 17.70 -25.17 3.69
C ALA A 701 18.33 -24.22 2.66
N ALA A 702 17.55 -23.74 1.69
CA ALA A 702 18.00 -22.77 0.68
C ALA A 702 18.49 -21.46 1.27
N ARG A 703 17.75 -20.86 2.21
CA ARG A 703 18.17 -19.65 2.93
C ARG A 703 19.45 -19.87 3.71
N HIS A 704 19.58 -21.02 4.40
CA HIS A 704 20.79 -21.33 5.15
C HIS A 704 22.01 -21.46 4.24
N VAL A 705 21.89 -22.17 3.11
CA VAL A 705 22.95 -22.27 2.10
C VAL A 705 23.33 -20.90 1.54
N TYR A 706 22.34 -20.06 1.23
CA TYR A 706 22.57 -18.70 0.75
C TYR A 706 23.31 -17.83 1.78
N GLU A 707 22.92 -17.91 3.06
CA GLU A 707 23.61 -17.20 4.15
C GLU A 707 25.07 -17.64 4.31
N LEU A 708 25.34 -18.94 4.22
CA LEU A 708 26.70 -19.49 4.27
C LEU A 708 27.54 -19.01 3.07
N LEU A 709 26.96 -19.09 1.86
CA LEU A 709 27.62 -18.67 0.63
C LEU A 709 27.93 -17.16 0.62
N THR A 710 27.03 -16.35 1.18
CA THR A 710 27.16 -14.88 1.22
C THR A 710 27.82 -14.36 2.51
N ALA A 711 28.26 -15.24 3.41
CA ALA A 711 28.85 -14.86 4.70
C ALA A 711 30.02 -13.89 4.54
N ARG A 712 30.85 -14.06 3.52
CA ARG A 712 32.00 -13.19 3.21
C ARG A 712 31.60 -11.76 2.81
N ASN A 713 30.41 -11.62 2.21
CA ASN A 713 29.86 -10.35 1.70
C ASN A 713 28.99 -9.62 2.75
N ARG A 714 28.57 -10.32 3.80
CA ARG A 714 27.74 -9.76 4.86
C ARG A 714 28.52 -8.77 5.74
N ARG A 715 27.98 -7.57 5.91
CA ARG A 715 28.48 -6.56 6.87
C ARG A 715 27.81 -6.75 8.22
N VAL A 716 28.61 -6.91 9.27
CA VAL A 716 28.17 -6.91 10.66
C VAL A 716 28.71 -5.67 11.33
N LYS A 717 27.84 -4.85 11.93
CA LYS A 717 28.26 -3.62 12.61
C LYS A 717 29.12 -3.99 13.82
N PHE A 718 30.24 -3.29 13.98
CA PHE A 718 31.20 -3.46 15.09
C PHE A 718 31.92 -4.81 15.13
N GLU A 719 31.91 -5.58 14.04
CA GLU A 719 32.67 -6.83 13.93
C GLU A 719 34.16 -6.52 13.67
N THR A 720 35.03 -7.13 14.47
CA THR A 720 36.49 -7.10 14.29
C THR A 720 36.93 -7.95 13.10
N VAL A 721 38.17 -7.77 12.64
CA VAL A 721 38.70 -8.55 11.51
C VAL A 721 38.78 -10.04 11.88
N GLU A 722 39.18 -10.34 13.11
CA GLU A 722 39.31 -11.68 13.67
C GLU A 722 37.94 -12.38 13.78
N GLU A 723 36.93 -11.67 14.28
CA GLU A 723 35.55 -12.19 14.34
C GLU A 723 35.00 -12.46 12.93
N LYS A 724 35.25 -11.56 11.98
CA LYS A 724 34.87 -11.76 10.58
C LYS A 724 35.55 -13.00 9.99
N GLN A 725 36.85 -13.18 10.24
CA GLN A 725 37.59 -14.35 9.76
C GLN A 725 37.06 -15.64 10.37
N ALA A 726 36.80 -15.67 11.68
CA ALA A 726 36.24 -16.82 12.38
C ALA A 726 34.85 -17.19 11.85
N ARG A 727 33.97 -16.20 11.65
CA ARG A 727 32.63 -16.41 11.08
C ARG A 727 32.69 -16.93 9.65
N VAL A 728 33.58 -16.39 8.82
CA VAL A 728 33.78 -16.86 7.43
C VAL A 728 34.32 -18.30 7.43
N ALA A 729 35.33 -18.60 8.24
CA ALA A 729 35.88 -19.95 8.34
C ALA A 729 34.84 -20.97 8.83
N GLN A 730 33.99 -20.57 9.79
CA GLN A 730 32.87 -21.39 10.23
C GLN A 730 31.86 -21.61 9.10
N ALA A 731 31.51 -20.56 8.35
CA ALA A 731 30.59 -20.68 7.22
C ALA A 731 31.14 -21.61 6.13
N ASP A 732 32.42 -21.47 5.77
CA ASP A 732 33.10 -22.31 4.78
C ASP A 732 33.13 -23.79 5.24
N GLY A 733 33.38 -24.03 6.54
CA GLY A 733 33.39 -25.38 7.12
C GLY A 733 32.02 -26.07 7.14
N LEU A 734 30.93 -25.30 7.21
CA LEU A 734 29.56 -25.81 7.21
C LEU A 734 28.97 -25.95 5.80
N TYR A 735 29.42 -25.12 4.87
CA TYR A 735 28.82 -24.97 3.54
C TYR A 735 28.55 -26.31 2.84
N TRP A 736 29.57 -27.17 2.68
CA TRP A 736 29.42 -28.41 1.91
C TRP A 736 28.43 -29.39 2.50
N LYS A 737 28.32 -29.43 3.84
CA LYS A 737 27.35 -30.27 4.52
C LYS A 737 25.92 -29.79 4.26
N GLU A 738 25.69 -28.50 4.46
CA GLU A 738 24.35 -27.91 4.33
C GLU A 738 23.91 -27.80 2.86
N ALA A 739 24.83 -27.54 1.94
CA ALA A 739 24.60 -27.63 0.49
C ALA A 739 24.31 -29.07 0.05
N GLY A 740 24.96 -30.06 0.67
CA GLY A 740 24.65 -31.48 0.49
C GLY A 740 23.22 -31.83 0.90
N VAL A 741 22.75 -31.33 2.04
CA VAL A 741 21.35 -31.51 2.49
C VAL A 741 20.37 -30.94 1.47
N LEU A 742 20.63 -29.72 0.98
CA LEU A 742 19.78 -29.10 -0.03
C LEU A 742 19.82 -29.86 -1.37
N SER A 743 21.00 -30.31 -1.80
CA SER A 743 21.16 -31.10 -3.02
C SER A 743 20.40 -32.43 -2.95
N GLU A 744 20.48 -33.13 -1.81
CA GLU A 744 19.73 -34.36 -1.59
C GLU A 744 18.21 -34.14 -1.69
N MET A 745 17.70 -33.00 -1.22
CA MET A 745 16.28 -32.65 -1.37
C MET A 745 15.88 -32.37 -2.83
N LEU A 746 16.76 -31.72 -3.61
CA LEU A 746 16.41 -31.17 -4.92
C LEU A 746 16.79 -32.04 -6.12
N LEU A 747 17.88 -32.80 -6.01
CA LEU A 747 18.54 -33.46 -7.14
C LEU A 747 18.58 -34.97 -7.00
N LYS A 748 18.50 -35.53 -5.78
CA LYS A 748 18.48 -36.98 -5.58
C LYS A 748 17.38 -37.67 -6.41
N PRO A 749 16.14 -37.16 -6.48
CA PRO A 749 15.07 -37.81 -7.26
C PRO A 749 15.38 -37.92 -8.75
N VAL A 750 16.22 -37.04 -9.28
CA VAL A 750 16.57 -36.94 -10.71
C VAL A 750 18.02 -37.36 -11.01
N SER A 751 18.71 -37.95 -10.02
CA SER A 751 20.13 -38.30 -10.10
C SER A 751 20.47 -39.19 -11.30
N ALA A 752 19.57 -40.12 -11.66
CA ALA A 752 19.74 -41.04 -12.77
C ALA A 752 19.69 -40.34 -14.14
N GLU A 753 18.98 -39.21 -14.23
CA GLU A 753 18.76 -38.46 -15.47
C GLU A 753 19.82 -37.39 -15.72
N LEU A 754 20.56 -36.97 -14.68
CA LEU A 754 21.57 -35.89 -14.79
C LEU A 754 22.64 -36.20 -15.84
N GLY A 755 23.20 -37.42 -15.82
CA GLY A 755 24.24 -37.86 -16.76
C GLY A 755 25.41 -36.86 -16.84
N LYS A 756 25.78 -36.45 -18.06
CA LYS A 756 26.67 -35.30 -18.35
C LYS A 756 25.94 -34.20 -19.14
N LYS A 757 24.63 -34.08 -18.92
CA LYS A 757 23.78 -33.18 -19.70
C LYS A 757 23.95 -31.73 -19.25
N ARG A 758 23.66 -30.79 -20.15
CA ARG A 758 23.39 -29.39 -19.82
C ARG A 758 22.10 -29.31 -19.01
N LEU A 759 22.14 -28.65 -17.87
CA LEU A 759 21.00 -28.49 -16.96
C LEU A 759 20.39 -27.11 -17.15
N LEU A 760 19.18 -27.04 -17.69
CA LEU A 760 18.35 -25.84 -17.64
C LEU A 760 17.53 -25.90 -16.35
N VAL A 761 17.71 -24.93 -15.45
CA VAL A 761 17.04 -24.92 -14.15
C VAL A 761 16.05 -23.77 -14.09
N VAL A 762 14.77 -24.09 -13.90
CA VAL A 762 13.72 -23.11 -13.61
C VAL A 762 13.36 -23.23 -12.14
N SER A 763 13.91 -22.31 -11.34
CA SER A 763 13.73 -22.27 -9.89
C SER A 763 12.44 -21.57 -9.47
N ASP A 764 12.02 -21.82 -8.24
CA ASP A 764 10.84 -21.20 -7.62
C ASP A 764 11.14 -20.74 -6.19
N GLY A 765 10.48 -19.67 -5.75
CA GLY A 765 10.62 -19.09 -4.41
C GLY A 765 12.08 -18.82 -4.01
N ALA A 766 12.48 -19.31 -2.83
CA ALA A 766 13.83 -19.11 -2.29
C ALA A 766 14.95 -19.76 -3.13
N LEU A 767 14.62 -20.72 -4.02
CA LEU A 767 15.61 -21.37 -4.88
C LEU A 767 16.20 -20.40 -5.91
N ASN A 768 15.51 -19.30 -6.22
CA ASN A 768 16.04 -18.24 -7.10
C ASN A 768 17.34 -17.61 -6.59
N TYR A 769 17.61 -17.72 -5.27
CA TYR A 769 18.82 -17.20 -4.64
C TYR A 769 19.94 -18.25 -4.55
N VAL A 770 19.67 -19.51 -4.91
CA VAL A 770 20.63 -20.61 -4.79
C VAL A 770 21.31 -20.86 -6.15
N PRO A 771 22.64 -20.72 -6.25
CA PRO A 771 23.34 -21.09 -7.47
C PRO A 771 23.45 -22.63 -7.54
N PHE A 772 22.60 -23.24 -8.36
CA PHE A 772 22.59 -24.70 -8.59
C PHE A 772 23.95 -25.25 -9.04
N SER A 773 24.71 -24.46 -9.80
CA SER A 773 26.09 -24.78 -10.20
C SER A 773 27.03 -25.08 -9.03
N ALA A 774 26.79 -24.50 -7.86
CA ALA A 774 27.60 -24.67 -6.66
C ALA A 774 27.10 -25.81 -5.74
N LEU A 775 25.94 -26.40 -6.03
CA LEU A 775 25.43 -27.52 -5.24
C LEU A 775 26.22 -28.80 -5.55
N PRO A 776 26.53 -29.64 -4.54
CA PRO A 776 27.21 -30.90 -4.77
C PRO A 776 26.30 -31.90 -5.49
N LYS A 777 26.85 -32.86 -6.23
CA LYS A 777 26.06 -33.97 -6.77
C LYS A 777 25.53 -34.89 -5.63
N PRO A 778 24.28 -35.38 -5.69
CA PRO A 778 23.76 -36.36 -4.73
C PRO A 778 24.57 -37.66 -4.72
N VAL A 779 24.62 -38.35 -3.58
CA VAL A 779 25.37 -39.62 -3.44
C VAL A 779 24.53 -40.81 -3.89
N ASP A 780 25.01 -41.58 -4.87
CA ASP A 780 24.33 -42.81 -5.33
C ASP A 780 24.46 -43.95 -4.30
N GLY A 781 23.33 -44.58 -3.97
CA GLY A 781 23.24 -45.64 -2.96
C GLY A 781 24.01 -46.93 -3.29
N SER A 782 24.53 -47.10 -4.51
CA SER A 782 25.36 -48.24 -4.91
C SER A 782 26.78 -48.21 -4.33
N GLU A 783 27.26 -47.06 -3.84
CA GLU A 783 28.57 -46.92 -3.19
C GLU A 783 28.55 -47.19 -1.67
N GLN A 784 27.35 -47.33 -1.06
CA GLN A 784 27.20 -47.60 0.38
C GLN A 784 27.76 -48.96 0.81
N SER A 785 27.93 -49.91 -0.11
CA SER A 785 28.45 -51.25 0.21
C SER A 785 29.92 -51.26 0.68
N ASN A 786 30.67 -50.18 0.44
CA ASN A 786 32.05 -50.02 0.91
C ASN A 786 32.19 -49.14 2.18
N GLU A 787 31.09 -48.58 2.70
CA GLU A 787 31.14 -47.57 3.79
C GLU A 787 31.39 -48.15 5.18
N ARG A 788 31.08 -49.43 5.44
CA ARG A 788 31.26 -50.00 6.79
C ARG A 788 32.72 -50.13 7.25
N LYS A 789 33.71 -49.78 6.41
CA LYS A 789 35.15 -49.85 6.75
C LYS A 789 35.95 -48.56 6.54
N ARG A 790 35.35 -47.44 6.08
CA ARG A 790 36.08 -46.18 5.93
C ARG A 790 35.51 -45.12 6.86
N LYS A 791 36.33 -44.68 7.82
CA LYS A 791 36.14 -43.41 8.56
C LYS A 791 35.74 -42.33 7.54
N TRP A 792 34.59 -41.70 7.77
CA TRP A 792 34.12 -40.51 7.07
C TRP A 792 35.30 -39.58 6.77
N SER A 793 35.68 -39.49 5.49
CA SER A 793 36.69 -38.55 4.98
C SER A 793 36.01 -37.58 4.01
N PRO A 794 36.20 -36.26 4.13
CA PRO A 794 35.46 -35.25 3.35
C PRO A 794 35.70 -35.22 1.83
N SER A 795 36.53 -36.09 1.24
CA SER A 795 37.21 -35.77 -0.02
C SER A 795 36.71 -36.47 -1.29
N ALA A 796 35.67 -37.31 -1.25
CA ALA A 796 35.25 -38.10 -2.44
C ALA A 796 33.88 -37.71 -3.04
N HIS A 797 33.00 -37.03 -2.30
CA HIS A 797 31.58 -36.81 -2.69
C HIS A 797 31.14 -35.33 -2.71
N GLN A 798 32.08 -34.39 -2.77
CA GLN A 798 31.83 -32.94 -2.60
C GLN A 798 32.11 -32.12 -3.87
N TRP A 799 31.80 -32.65 -5.06
CA TRP A 799 32.03 -31.93 -6.30
C TRP A 799 30.79 -31.12 -6.69
N PRO A 800 30.94 -29.80 -6.96
CA PRO A 800 29.83 -28.97 -7.39
C PRO A 800 29.39 -29.37 -8.81
N LEU A 801 28.10 -29.24 -9.10
CA LEU A 801 27.52 -29.61 -10.40
C LEU A 801 28.25 -28.98 -11.58
N MET A 802 28.80 -27.78 -11.43
CA MET A 802 29.52 -27.08 -12.50
C MET A 802 30.74 -27.81 -13.06
N LEU A 803 31.28 -28.82 -12.38
CA LEU A 803 32.40 -29.61 -12.89
C LEU A 803 31.99 -30.58 -14.00
N ASP A 804 30.78 -31.14 -13.91
CA ASP A 804 30.27 -32.14 -14.85
C ASP A 804 29.14 -31.60 -15.75
N HIS A 805 28.57 -30.44 -15.42
CA HIS A 805 27.39 -29.89 -16.06
C HIS A 805 27.54 -28.41 -16.39
N GLU A 806 27.12 -28.03 -17.61
CA GLU A 806 26.75 -26.66 -17.90
C GLU A 806 25.38 -26.39 -17.27
N VAL A 807 25.33 -25.51 -16.26
CA VAL A 807 24.09 -25.18 -15.52
C VAL A 807 23.62 -23.78 -15.88
N VAL A 808 22.40 -23.67 -16.38
CA VAL A 808 21.78 -22.40 -16.79
C VAL A 808 20.50 -22.20 -16.00
N ASN A 809 20.49 -21.20 -15.12
CA ASN A 809 19.28 -20.79 -14.39
C ASN A 809 18.42 -19.88 -15.27
N LEU A 810 17.12 -20.17 -15.35
CA LEU A 810 16.17 -19.47 -16.20
C LEU A 810 14.95 -19.03 -15.37
N PRO A 811 14.39 -17.84 -15.63
CA PRO A 811 13.11 -17.45 -15.01
C PRO A 811 11.91 -18.25 -15.53
N SER A 812 12.00 -18.75 -16.77
CA SER A 812 10.99 -19.57 -17.43
C SER A 812 11.58 -20.17 -18.71
N VAL A 813 11.11 -21.36 -19.09
CA VAL A 813 11.51 -22.01 -20.35
C VAL A 813 10.95 -21.28 -21.57
N SER A 814 9.72 -20.79 -21.45
CA SER A 814 9.03 -20.02 -22.48
C SER A 814 9.81 -18.75 -22.84
N THR A 815 10.47 -18.15 -21.85
CA THR A 815 11.39 -17.01 -22.05
C THR A 815 12.60 -17.39 -22.90
N LEU A 816 13.27 -18.50 -22.57
CA LEU A 816 14.44 -18.96 -23.32
C LEU A 816 14.09 -19.22 -24.79
N ALA A 817 12.90 -19.76 -25.05
CA ALA A 817 12.43 -19.98 -26.42
C ALA A 817 12.30 -18.67 -27.21
N VAL A 818 11.78 -17.61 -26.58
CA VAL A 818 11.70 -16.27 -27.20
C VAL A 818 13.11 -15.72 -27.47
N LEU A 819 14.00 -15.77 -26.48
CA LEU A 819 15.39 -15.30 -26.63
C LEU A 819 16.15 -16.06 -27.72
N ARG A 820 16.02 -17.38 -27.78
CA ARG A 820 16.65 -18.19 -28.83
C ARG A 820 16.13 -17.82 -30.21
N ARG A 821 14.83 -17.56 -30.36
CA ARG A 821 14.25 -17.09 -31.63
C ARG A 821 14.85 -15.76 -32.08
N GLU A 822 15.13 -14.83 -31.16
CA GLU A 822 15.79 -13.55 -31.50
C GLU A 822 17.24 -13.73 -31.97
N LEU A 823 17.91 -14.79 -31.53
CA LEU A 823 19.29 -15.07 -31.88
C LEU A 823 19.42 -15.91 -33.17
N ILE A 824 18.31 -16.38 -33.76
CA ILE A 824 18.32 -17.14 -35.03
C ILE A 824 18.90 -16.23 -36.12
N GLY A 825 20.08 -16.56 -36.62
CA GLY A 825 20.78 -15.81 -37.67
C GLY A 825 21.76 -14.76 -37.16
N ARG A 826 22.00 -14.66 -35.84
CA ARG A 826 23.11 -13.84 -35.31
C ARG A 826 24.43 -14.37 -35.85
N LYS A 827 25.20 -13.50 -36.52
CA LYS A 827 26.56 -13.84 -36.94
C LYS A 827 27.44 -14.01 -35.69
N PRO A 828 28.14 -15.14 -35.54
CA PRO A 828 29.12 -15.31 -34.48
C PRO A 828 30.18 -14.20 -34.54
N ALA A 829 30.70 -13.81 -33.38
CA ALA A 829 31.81 -12.88 -33.31
C ALA A 829 33.06 -13.46 -33.99
N ALA A 830 33.92 -12.59 -34.50
CA ALA A 830 35.14 -13.01 -35.21
C ALA A 830 36.23 -13.52 -34.25
N LYS A 831 36.18 -13.08 -33.00
CA LYS A 831 37.09 -13.46 -31.91
C LYS A 831 36.30 -14.08 -30.76
N ILE A 832 36.99 -14.79 -29.87
CA ILE A 832 36.35 -15.76 -28.96
C ILE A 832 36.02 -15.15 -27.59
N LEU A 833 36.89 -14.31 -27.02
CA LEU A 833 36.78 -13.93 -25.61
C LEU A 833 37.25 -12.50 -25.33
N ALA A 834 36.40 -11.67 -24.71
CA ALA A 834 36.84 -10.43 -24.09
C ALA A 834 36.69 -10.53 -22.56
N VAL A 835 37.80 -10.36 -21.83
CA VAL A 835 37.79 -10.33 -20.36
C VAL A 835 38.05 -8.91 -19.88
N ILE A 836 37.04 -8.32 -19.26
CA ILE A 836 37.07 -7.01 -18.62
C ILE A 836 36.82 -7.25 -17.13
N ALA A 837 37.86 -7.13 -16.31
CA ALA A 837 37.78 -7.57 -14.91
C ALA A 837 38.68 -6.78 -13.98
N ASP A 838 38.45 -6.96 -12.68
CA ASP A 838 39.23 -6.33 -11.61
C ASP A 838 39.42 -4.80 -11.77
N PRO A 839 38.36 -4.00 -12.02
CA PRO A 839 38.51 -2.55 -12.23
C PRO A 839 38.97 -1.82 -10.97
N VAL A 840 39.57 -0.64 -11.17
CA VAL A 840 39.95 0.29 -10.09
C VAL A 840 38.87 1.37 -9.95
N PHE A 841 38.11 1.36 -8.85
CA PHE A 841 36.97 2.26 -8.66
C PHE A 841 37.31 3.58 -7.94
N ASP A 842 38.30 3.59 -7.04
CA ASP A 842 38.59 4.78 -6.24
C ASP A 842 40.07 4.91 -5.82
N LYS A 843 40.42 6.10 -5.33
CA LYS A 843 41.78 6.50 -4.94
C LYS A 843 42.34 5.78 -3.71
N THR A 844 41.50 5.05 -2.98
CA THR A 844 41.90 4.31 -1.77
C THR A 844 42.32 2.88 -2.08
N ASP A 845 42.11 2.42 -3.33
CA ASP A 845 42.60 1.14 -3.84
C ASP A 845 44.13 1.03 -3.71
N GLU A 846 44.60 -0.14 -3.30
CA GLU A 846 46.03 -0.40 -3.08
C GLU A 846 46.87 -0.24 -4.34
N ARG A 847 46.29 -0.53 -5.51
CA ARG A 847 46.95 -0.37 -6.82
C ARG A 847 47.22 1.10 -7.15
N VAL A 848 46.39 2.01 -6.63
CA VAL A 848 46.59 3.47 -6.75
C VAL A 848 47.66 3.94 -5.76
N LYS A 849 47.67 3.38 -4.54
CA LYS A 849 48.68 3.69 -3.51
C LYS A 849 50.09 3.21 -3.88
N ALA A 850 50.18 2.11 -4.62
CA ALA A 850 51.43 1.55 -5.13
C ALA A 850 52.08 2.41 -6.24
N LEU A 851 51.33 3.32 -6.88
CA LEU A 851 51.81 4.21 -7.95
C LEU A 851 52.47 5.51 -7.45
N LYS A 852 53.01 5.59 -6.22
CA LYS A 852 53.69 6.81 -5.74
C LYS A 852 54.83 7.22 -6.69
N PRO A 853 54.96 8.51 -7.05
CA PRO A 853 55.78 8.95 -8.16
C PRO A 853 57.28 8.88 -7.85
N VAL A 854 58.04 8.39 -8.82
CA VAL A 854 59.49 8.56 -8.91
C VAL A 854 59.80 10.04 -9.18
N ARG A 855 60.73 10.56 -8.38
CA ARG A 855 61.47 11.84 -8.45
C ARG A 855 60.77 13.15 -8.00
N LYS A 856 61.26 13.63 -6.85
CA LYS A 856 61.43 15.05 -6.52
C LYS A 856 62.09 15.77 -7.70
N VAL A 857 61.42 16.78 -8.23
CA VAL A 857 62.07 17.89 -8.93
C VAL A 857 62.21 19.01 -7.92
N ASP A 858 63.45 19.41 -7.65
CA ASP A 858 63.79 20.54 -6.79
C ASP A 858 63.25 21.83 -7.39
N PHE A 859 62.35 22.51 -6.67
CA PHE A 859 62.06 23.93 -6.89
C PHE A 859 62.52 24.71 -5.66
N ARG A 860 63.80 25.11 -5.68
CA ARG A 860 64.25 26.35 -5.06
C ARG A 860 64.34 27.40 -6.17
N ASN A 861 63.27 28.16 -6.38
CA ASN A 861 63.36 29.61 -6.46
C ASN A 861 61.98 30.29 -6.51
N SER A 862 61.97 31.45 -5.85
CA SER A 862 60.99 32.56 -5.86
C SER A 862 59.57 32.34 -5.31
N ARG A 863 59.40 32.88 -4.10
CA ARG A 863 58.17 33.41 -3.50
C ARG A 863 57.43 34.38 -4.44
N SER A 864 56.10 34.29 -4.45
CA SER A 864 55.12 35.29 -3.95
C SER A 864 53.91 35.43 -4.88
N GLY A 865 52.70 35.36 -4.32
CA GLY A 865 51.50 35.94 -4.95
C GLY A 865 50.34 34.97 -5.18
N GLU A 866 49.47 34.89 -4.17
CA GLU A 866 48.01 34.88 -4.28
C GLU A 866 47.28 33.79 -5.11
N ALA A 867 46.51 33.01 -4.36
CA ALA A 867 45.39 32.23 -4.84
C ALA A 867 44.23 33.13 -5.30
N SER A 868 43.63 32.84 -6.46
CA SER A 868 42.18 32.88 -6.68
C SER A 868 41.80 32.35 -8.07
N GLU A 869 41.00 31.29 -8.07
CA GLU A 869 39.94 30.92 -9.02
C GLU A 869 40.18 30.93 -10.54
N ALA A 870 40.29 29.73 -11.11
CA ALA A 870 39.62 29.40 -12.37
C ALA A 870 39.18 27.92 -12.35
N THR A 871 37.87 27.74 -12.22
CA THR A 871 37.10 26.52 -12.39
C THR A 871 37.17 25.99 -13.82
N GLY A 872 37.00 24.68 -13.98
CA GLY A 872 36.41 24.10 -15.20
C GLY A 872 37.29 23.13 -15.97
N LEU A 873 36.98 21.84 -15.78
CA LEU A 873 36.72 20.81 -16.81
C LEU A 873 37.41 19.49 -16.47
N GLY A 874 36.59 18.45 -16.21
CA GLY A 874 36.95 17.11 -16.66
C GLY A 874 36.92 15.93 -15.68
N TYR A 875 36.41 15.99 -14.43
CA TYR A 875 36.49 14.80 -13.56
C TYR A 875 35.27 14.52 -12.67
N THR A 876 34.05 14.67 -13.20
CA THR A 876 32.80 14.24 -12.54
C THR A 876 32.00 13.19 -13.31
N GLY A 877 32.57 12.60 -14.37
CA GLY A 877 31.86 11.69 -15.28
C GLY A 877 31.65 10.26 -14.76
N GLY A 878 32.63 9.68 -14.06
CA GLY A 878 32.58 8.27 -13.62
C GLY A 878 31.73 8.01 -12.38
N VAL A 879 31.58 9.00 -11.50
CA VAL A 879 30.84 8.85 -10.23
C VAL A 879 29.34 9.14 -10.39
N ARG A 880 28.90 9.71 -11.53
CA ARG A 880 27.49 10.05 -11.76
C ARG A 880 26.62 8.88 -12.19
N SER A 881 27.12 7.86 -12.89
CA SER A 881 26.24 6.72 -13.26
C SER A 881 25.93 5.80 -12.08
N ALA A 882 26.79 5.76 -11.06
CA ALA A 882 26.55 5.02 -9.82
C ALA A 882 25.66 5.77 -8.81
N ARG A 883 25.39 7.07 -9.02
CA ARG A 883 24.48 7.87 -8.17
C ARG A 883 23.02 7.82 -8.61
N VAL A 884 22.71 7.23 -9.77
CA VAL A 884 21.32 7.11 -10.28
C VAL A 884 20.66 5.78 -9.86
N GLN A 885 21.43 4.83 -9.33
CA GLN A 885 20.91 3.68 -8.59
C GLN A 885 21.33 3.81 -7.13
N SER A 886 20.39 3.61 -6.21
CA SER A 886 20.47 3.80 -4.76
C SER A 886 21.50 2.95 -4.00
N ILE A 887 22.59 2.53 -4.65
CA ILE A 887 23.63 1.67 -4.08
C ILE A 887 24.60 2.50 -3.22
N ALA A 888 24.88 3.77 -3.58
CA ALA A 888 25.96 4.51 -2.94
C ALA A 888 25.63 5.13 -1.57
N ASP A 889 24.37 5.50 -1.31
CA ASP A 889 24.03 6.27 -0.11
C ASP A 889 23.97 5.41 1.17
N GLU A 890 23.83 4.08 1.04
CA GLU A 890 23.96 3.12 2.16
C GLU A 890 25.22 2.22 2.10
N ALA A 891 25.85 2.00 0.92
CA ALA A 891 26.89 0.98 0.76
C ALA A 891 28.36 1.46 0.89
N GLY A 892 28.65 2.77 0.94
CA GLY A 892 30.04 3.25 0.92
C GLY A 892 30.75 2.97 -0.43
N PRO A 893 32.10 3.10 -0.52
CA PRO A 893 32.83 2.90 -1.76
C PRO A 893 32.66 1.48 -2.31
N ILE A 894 32.57 1.34 -3.65
CA ILE A 894 32.48 0.05 -4.34
C ILE A 894 33.78 -0.71 -4.09
N GLN A 895 33.71 -1.76 -3.26
CA GLN A 895 34.88 -2.55 -2.92
C GLN A 895 35.27 -3.48 -4.07
N ARG A 896 36.58 -3.57 -4.33
CA ARG A 896 37.18 -4.55 -5.23
C ARG A 896 36.73 -5.97 -4.83
N LEU A 897 36.22 -6.74 -5.79
CA LEU A 897 35.86 -8.14 -5.58
C LEU A 897 37.13 -9.00 -5.51
N PRO A 898 37.40 -9.71 -4.39
CA PRO A 898 38.57 -10.57 -4.26
C PRO A 898 38.60 -11.67 -5.32
N PHE A 899 39.80 -12.08 -5.74
CA PHE A 899 40.04 -13.15 -6.71
C PHE A 899 39.59 -12.90 -8.16
N THR A 900 38.88 -11.80 -8.46
CA THR A 900 38.46 -11.47 -9.84
C THR A 900 39.61 -11.41 -10.84
N ARG A 901 40.80 -10.95 -10.42
CA ARG A 901 42.01 -11.05 -11.26
C ARG A 901 42.39 -12.48 -11.57
N ARG A 902 42.44 -13.34 -10.55
CA ARG A 902 42.84 -14.74 -10.70
C ARG A 902 41.86 -15.49 -11.59
N GLU A 903 40.58 -15.21 -11.43
CA GLU A 903 39.52 -15.70 -12.30
C GLU A 903 39.70 -15.20 -13.73
N ALA A 904 39.89 -13.90 -13.93
CA ALA A 904 40.11 -13.30 -15.24
C ALA A 904 41.34 -13.88 -15.96
N GLU A 905 42.45 -14.04 -15.25
CA GLU A 905 43.68 -14.66 -15.78
C GLU A 905 43.47 -16.15 -16.10
N GLY A 906 42.71 -16.86 -15.25
CA GLY A 906 42.30 -18.23 -15.51
C GLY A 906 41.47 -18.35 -16.78
N ILE A 907 40.42 -17.54 -16.94
CA ILE A 907 39.56 -17.51 -18.13
C ILE A 907 40.37 -17.14 -19.37
N LEU A 908 41.21 -16.10 -19.29
CA LEU A 908 42.07 -15.70 -20.40
C LEU A 908 42.95 -16.86 -20.87
N SER A 909 43.52 -17.64 -19.94
CA SER A 909 44.40 -18.77 -20.27
C SER A 909 43.76 -19.88 -21.10
N LEU A 910 42.42 -19.93 -21.15
CA LEU A 910 41.67 -20.92 -21.94
C LEU A 910 41.63 -20.58 -23.44
N VAL A 911 41.98 -19.35 -23.83
CA VAL A 911 41.88 -18.86 -25.21
C VAL A 911 43.25 -18.29 -25.66
N PRO A 912 43.68 -18.50 -26.92
CA PRO A 912 44.90 -17.91 -27.46
C PRO A 912 44.89 -16.38 -27.47
N GLU A 913 46.08 -15.75 -27.41
CA GLU A 913 46.20 -14.28 -27.39
C GLU A 913 45.61 -13.58 -28.62
N SER A 914 45.69 -14.22 -29.80
CA SER A 914 45.16 -13.68 -31.05
C SER A 914 43.62 -13.56 -31.07
N GLU A 915 42.94 -14.31 -30.20
CA GLU A 915 41.47 -14.44 -30.19
C GLU A 915 40.84 -13.90 -28.91
N ARG A 916 41.65 -13.29 -28.03
CA ARG A 916 41.20 -12.73 -26.76
C ARG A 916 41.47 -11.24 -26.63
N MET A 917 40.69 -10.58 -25.78
CA MET A 917 40.94 -9.22 -25.29
C MET A 917 41.11 -9.26 -23.78
N LYS A 918 42.11 -8.53 -23.28
CA LYS A 918 42.41 -8.40 -21.86
C LYS A 918 42.32 -6.94 -21.44
N ALA A 919 41.40 -6.64 -20.54
CA ALA A 919 41.28 -5.35 -19.88
C ALA A 919 41.20 -5.57 -18.37
N LEU A 920 42.28 -5.30 -17.66
CA LEU A 920 42.36 -5.41 -16.20
C LEU A 920 42.68 -4.05 -15.58
N ASP A 921 42.40 -3.90 -14.29
CA ASP A 921 42.77 -2.70 -13.53
C ASP A 921 42.22 -1.40 -14.13
N PHE A 922 43.10 -0.50 -14.56
CA PHE A 922 42.74 0.78 -15.17
C PHE A 922 42.23 0.63 -16.61
N ASP A 923 42.57 -0.46 -17.29
CA ASP A 923 42.09 -0.75 -18.65
C ASP A 923 40.66 -1.29 -18.61
N ALA A 924 40.21 -1.83 -17.47
CA ALA A 924 38.82 -2.20 -17.23
C ALA A 924 37.95 -0.96 -16.94
N ASN A 925 37.76 -0.12 -17.96
CA ASN A 925 37.09 1.17 -17.84
C ASN A 925 35.95 1.33 -18.86
N ARG A 926 35.19 2.43 -18.72
CA ARG A 926 34.04 2.73 -19.58
C ARG A 926 34.42 2.80 -21.06
N THR A 927 35.55 3.42 -21.40
CA THR A 927 36.00 3.57 -22.80
C THR A 927 36.17 2.21 -23.45
N THR A 928 36.79 1.27 -22.74
CA THR A 928 36.98 -0.11 -23.17
C THR A 928 35.65 -0.84 -23.38
N VAL A 929 34.71 -0.73 -22.43
CA VAL A 929 33.40 -1.41 -22.50
C VAL A 929 32.50 -0.82 -23.60
N THR A 930 32.64 0.47 -23.91
CA THR A 930 31.85 1.14 -24.97
C THR A 930 32.60 1.25 -26.30
N GLY A 931 33.80 0.67 -26.40
CA GLY A 931 34.63 0.73 -27.59
C GLY A 931 34.10 -0.15 -28.72
N ALA A 932 34.30 0.28 -29.96
CA ALA A 932 33.88 -0.49 -31.15
C ALA A 932 34.60 -1.84 -31.28
N GLU A 933 35.79 -1.98 -30.68
CA GLU A 933 36.58 -3.22 -30.67
C GLU A 933 35.85 -4.38 -29.97
N LEU A 934 35.04 -4.08 -28.96
CA LEU A 934 34.30 -5.11 -28.23
C LEU A 934 33.31 -5.86 -29.12
N GLY A 935 32.79 -5.22 -30.19
CA GLY A 935 31.90 -5.86 -31.15
C GLY A 935 32.56 -6.93 -32.04
N GLN A 936 33.87 -7.14 -31.92
CA GLN A 936 34.60 -8.22 -32.58
C GLN A 936 34.57 -9.54 -31.77
N TYR A 937 34.19 -9.46 -30.49
CA TYR A 937 34.07 -10.54 -29.52
C TYR A 937 32.59 -10.73 -29.15
#